data_AF-A0A1I4X8N2-F1
#
_entry.id   AF-A0A1I4X8N2-F1
#
_cell.length_a   1.000
_cell.length_b   1.000
_cell.length_c   1.000
_cell.angle_alpha   90.00
_cell.angle_beta   90.00
_cell.angle_gamma   90.00
#
_symmetry.space_group_name_H-M   'P 1'
#
loop_
_entity.id
_entity.type
_entity.pdbx_description
1 polymer ?
#
loop_
_entity_poly.entity_id
_entity_poly.type
_entity_poly.pdbx_seq_one_letter_code
_entity_poly.pdbx_strand_id
1 'polypeptide(L)'
;MNRSIPCVLMRAGTSRGPFFLREWLPEGDEARDQALIGAIGASDPLQLDGVGGGSTLNSKVAIVSRSTRPDCDVDYLFAQVGVGHRSVDTRPNCGNMLSGVAPFAIEQGLISAKDGTTNVRVYNVNTGSRIDVAVRTPGGRVTYEGDARIDGVAGTAAPLLLNFLDAWGAVTGQVFPTGNRIDVIDGIEVTCIDAAMPLMIVRAADLGVTGDEKPAALDANVQLLDRLEKLRLEAGRRMGLGDVSDSVIPKPVLVSAGTSRDSITSRYFTPRKCHASHAVTGAIGVASAFALPGTVASGASREPGRHGLVVLHPAGQIDIEVELAGSAQEATVQRAALVRTARKIMQGELHLPDYVFSRPQPQREATSAFPRKGLTIIVPTRAGGGNDTMARVIASRMASLLGQEVLVDNRAGANGAIASEYVAKAPPDGHTLMFGYVGTHAMNPALQRVAYDPILDFEPVGMVGSSPTLMVAHPEKGAPDLDSLLVLLKNRPRSLSYASAGDGTPPHFAAELFQRSSGTSMASTTFEGAAPAIADTVSGRSQVMFPSLFTAFPFIKAGRLRALAVAGPRRLEALPAVPTLAELGIPGVDVSQWYGLFAPAGTPASTIDLLNQALNKALADPEVVERFEKQGARVQAGPAATLRQRVQDDLNRWKQIVAEGKLALDASLPVLD
;
A
#
# COMPACT_ATOMS: atom_id res chain seq x y z
N MET A 1 -2.56 -14.98 30.43
CA MET A 1 -2.38 -13.56 30.06
C MET A 1 -3.70 -12.87 30.34
N ASN A 2 -3.71 -11.72 31.03
CA ASN A 2 -4.95 -10.99 31.28
C ASN A 2 -5.50 -10.52 29.91
N ARG A 3 -6.72 -10.95 29.57
CA ARG A 3 -7.36 -10.68 28.26
C ARG A 3 -8.10 -9.35 28.24
N SER A 4 -8.22 -8.74 29.40
CA SER A 4 -8.62 -7.35 29.56
C SER A 4 -7.38 -6.58 29.95
N ILE A 5 -7.06 -5.54 29.18
CA ILE A 5 -5.98 -4.62 29.51
C ILE A 5 -6.56 -3.21 29.68
N PRO A 6 -6.08 -2.41 30.64
CA PRO A 6 -6.49 -1.02 30.71
C PRO A 6 -6.10 -0.30 29.42
N CYS A 7 -6.95 0.62 28.98
CA CYS A 7 -6.79 1.34 27.73
C CYS A 7 -7.34 2.77 27.88
N VAL A 8 -6.59 3.73 27.34
CA VAL A 8 -7.08 5.11 27.17
C VAL A 8 -7.08 5.44 25.68
N LEU A 9 -8.26 5.60 25.10
CA LEU A 9 -8.38 6.06 23.73
C LEU A 9 -8.29 7.59 23.71
N MET A 10 -7.34 8.15 22.97
CA MET A 10 -7.17 9.60 22.87
C MET A 10 -7.14 10.06 21.41
N ARG A 11 -7.61 11.28 21.19
CA ARG A 11 -7.16 12.10 20.07
C ARG A 11 -5.89 12.81 20.51
N ALA A 12 -4.84 12.74 19.70
CA ALA A 12 -3.58 13.41 19.93
C ALA A 12 -3.14 14.06 18.61
N GLY A 13 -3.21 15.40 18.56
CA GLY A 13 -3.10 16.16 17.32
C GLY A 13 -4.24 15.81 16.37
N THR A 14 -3.89 15.54 15.12
CA THR A 14 -4.79 15.05 14.05
C THR A 14 -4.81 13.51 13.94
N SER A 15 -4.31 12.81 14.96
CA SER A 15 -4.31 11.34 15.03
C SER A 15 -5.16 10.83 16.20
N ARG A 16 -5.54 9.55 16.14
CA ARG A 16 -6.28 8.87 17.20
C ARG A 16 -5.70 7.49 17.43
N GLY A 17 -5.68 7.04 18.68
CA GLY A 17 -5.23 5.71 19.01
C GLY A 17 -5.28 5.40 20.50
N PRO A 18 -5.21 4.12 20.89
CA PRO A 18 -5.08 3.75 22.28
C PRO A 18 -3.70 4.10 22.83
N PHE A 19 -3.69 4.50 24.10
CA PHE A 19 -2.54 4.74 24.95
C PHE A 19 -2.51 3.67 26.03
N PHE A 20 -1.34 3.09 26.23
CA PHE A 20 -1.09 2.06 27.23
C PHE A 20 0.09 2.45 28.12
N LEU A 21 0.01 2.12 29.41
CA LEU A 21 1.22 1.98 30.20
C LEU A 21 1.98 0.74 29.72
N ARG A 22 3.32 0.78 29.71
CA ARG A 22 4.13 -0.39 29.33
C ARG A 22 3.79 -1.62 30.16
N GLU A 23 3.49 -1.44 31.44
CA GLU A 23 3.12 -2.50 32.40
C GLU A 23 1.74 -3.12 32.13
N TRP A 24 0.87 -2.45 31.37
CA TRP A 24 -0.44 -3.02 30.97
C TRP A 24 -0.31 -4.01 29.82
N LEU A 25 0.80 -3.94 29.07
CA LEU A 25 1.05 -4.78 27.92
C LEU A 25 1.93 -5.97 28.30
N PRO A 26 1.79 -7.12 27.62
CA PRO A 26 2.66 -8.27 27.82
C PRO A 26 4.15 -7.95 27.71
N GLU A 27 4.97 -8.68 28.47
CA GLU A 27 6.42 -8.63 28.32
C GLU A 27 6.87 -9.24 26.99
N GLY A 28 7.94 -8.71 26.42
CA GLY A 28 8.47 -9.11 25.11
C GLY A 28 7.77 -8.44 23.92
N ASP A 29 8.54 -8.19 22.86
CA ASP A 29 8.07 -7.49 21.66
C ASP A 29 6.96 -8.26 20.94
N GLU A 30 7.10 -9.58 20.80
CA GLU A 30 6.10 -10.39 20.10
C GLU A 30 4.74 -10.38 20.79
N ALA A 31 4.72 -10.60 22.11
CA ALA A 31 3.48 -10.65 22.87
C ALA A 31 2.82 -9.26 22.96
N ARG A 32 3.62 -8.19 23.07
CA ARG A 32 3.16 -6.81 22.90
C ARG A 32 2.49 -6.65 21.55
N ASP A 33 3.15 -7.02 20.45
CA ASP A 33 2.63 -6.79 19.10
C ASP A 33 1.33 -7.54 18.84
N GLN A 34 1.19 -8.76 19.37
CA GLN A 34 -0.09 -9.48 19.33
C GLN A 34 -1.20 -8.75 20.11
N ALA A 35 -0.88 -8.22 21.29
CA ALA A 35 -1.83 -7.41 22.04
C ALA A 35 -2.23 -6.14 21.27
N LEU A 36 -1.29 -5.48 20.59
CA LEU A 36 -1.58 -4.29 19.77
C LEU A 36 -2.43 -4.62 18.54
N ILE A 37 -2.16 -5.75 17.87
CA ILE A 37 -2.95 -6.26 16.75
C ILE A 37 -4.40 -6.49 17.18
N GLY A 38 -4.62 -7.14 18.33
CA GLY A 38 -5.95 -7.36 18.89
C GLY A 38 -6.61 -6.08 19.36
N ALA A 39 -5.85 -5.17 19.99
CA ALA A 39 -6.38 -3.90 20.47
C ALA A 39 -6.95 -3.06 19.32
N ILE A 40 -6.23 -3.01 18.20
CA ILE A 40 -6.59 -2.20 17.04
C ILE A 40 -7.57 -2.92 16.11
N GLY A 41 -7.57 -4.25 16.06
CA GLY A 41 -8.33 -5.01 15.05
C GLY A 41 -7.60 -5.07 13.70
N ALA A 42 -6.26 -5.17 13.72
CA ALA A 42 -5.40 -4.95 12.54
C ALA A 42 -5.71 -5.85 11.33
N SER A 43 -6.23 -7.06 11.58
CA SER A 43 -6.53 -8.05 10.54
C SER A 43 -7.69 -7.65 9.62
N ASP A 44 -8.55 -6.74 10.06
CA ASP A 44 -9.71 -6.25 9.31
C ASP A 44 -9.40 -4.89 8.65
N PRO A 45 -9.61 -4.71 7.33
CA PRO A 45 -9.48 -3.40 6.66
C PRO A 45 -10.35 -2.30 7.28
N LEU A 46 -11.49 -2.66 7.85
CA LEU A 46 -12.39 -1.73 8.54
C LEU A 46 -12.07 -1.61 10.04
N GLN A 47 -11.28 -2.54 10.59
CA GLN A 47 -10.90 -2.62 12.00
C GLN A 47 -12.11 -2.66 12.95
N LEU A 48 -13.17 -3.40 12.57
CA LEU A 48 -14.43 -3.46 13.31
C LEU A 48 -14.30 -4.20 14.66
N ASP A 49 -13.37 -5.14 14.75
CA ASP A 49 -13.11 -5.96 15.94
C ASP A 49 -11.98 -5.37 16.81
N GLY A 50 -11.90 -4.04 16.89
CA GLY A 50 -10.91 -3.32 17.68
C GLY A 50 -11.19 -1.82 17.77
N VAL A 51 -10.28 -1.06 18.36
CA VAL A 51 -10.42 0.41 18.52
C VAL A 51 -9.85 1.22 17.35
N GLY A 52 -9.40 0.53 16.30
CA GLY A 52 -8.97 1.12 15.04
C GLY A 52 -10.08 1.91 14.35
N GLY A 53 -9.79 2.46 13.18
CA GLY A 53 -10.81 3.17 12.40
C GLY A 53 -10.59 3.10 10.90
N GLY A 54 -9.95 2.03 10.43
CA GLY A 54 -9.80 1.72 9.01
C GLY A 54 -8.85 2.65 8.25
N SER A 55 -8.00 3.41 8.94
CA SER A 55 -7.02 4.31 8.30
C SER A 55 -5.71 4.37 9.09
N THR A 56 -4.65 4.79 8.41
CA THR A 56 -3.33 4.96 9.06
C THR A 56 -3.32 6.08 10.12
N LEU A 57 -4.28 7.01 10.10
CA LEU A 57 -4.41 8.11 11.08
C LEU A 57 -5.06 7.67 12.39
N ASN A 58 -5.84 6.59 12.36
CA ASN A 58 -6.58 6.06 13.51
C ASN A 58 -6.22 4.58 13.84
N SER A 59 -5.13 4.07 13.25
CA SER A 59 -4.51 2.78 13.53
C SER A 59 -3.10 2.98 14.13
N LYS A 60 -3.05 3.56 15.33
CA LYS A 60 -1.82 4.04 15.97
C LYS A 60 -1.84 3.71 17.45
N VAL A 61 -0.70 3.38 18.04
CA VAL A 61 -0.58 3.10 19.47
C VAL A 61 0.52 3.94 20.10
N ALA A 62 0.26 4.42 21.31
CA ALA A 62 1.27 5.02 22.17
C ALA A 62 1.48 4.17 23.43
N ILE A 63 2.74 3.81 23.70
CA ILE A 63 3.13 3.06 24.89
C ILE A 63 4.00 3.97 25.74
N VAL A 64 3.63 4.15 27.00
CA VAL A 64 4.28 5.10 27.92
C VAL A 64 4.73 4.39 29.18
N SER A 65 5.90 4.74 29.68
CA SER A 65 6.41 4.28 30.98
C SER A 65 7.18 5.40 31.68
N ARG A 66 7.46 5.25 32.97
CA ARG A 66 8.51 6.07 33.61
C ARG A 66 9.81 5.86 32.88
N SER A 67 10.56 6.94 32.63
CA SER A 67 11.86 6.81 32.02
C SER A 67 12.85 6.23 33.04
N THR A 68 13.75 5.38 32.55
CA THR A 68 14.94 4.96 33.32
C THR A 68 16.11 5.93 33.14
N ARG A 69 15.96 6.91 32.24
CA ARG A 69 17.00 7.90 31.95
C ARG A 69 16.93 9.03 32.98
N PRO A 70 18.08 9.48 33.52
CA PRO A 70 18.09 10.52 34.55
C PRO A 70 17.65 11.90 34.03
N ASP A 71 17.69 12.10 32.71
CA ASP A 71 17.36 13.37 32.08
C ASP A 71 15.96 13.38 31.45
N CYS A 72 15.12 12.36 31.65
CA CYS A 72 13.77 12.28 31.09
C CYS A 72 12.76 11.80 32.16
N ASP A 73 11.51 12.22 32.02
CA ASP A 73 10.44 11.87 32.95
C ASP A 73 9.74 10.57 32.54
N VAL A 74 9.44 10.44 31.24
CA VAL A 74 8.73 9.30 30.67
C VAL A 74 9.36 8.83 29.37
N ASP A 75 9.30 7.53 29.12
CA ASP A 75 9.61 6.93 27.83
C ASP A 75 8.34 6.81 27.01
N TYR A 76 8.43 7.11 25.72
CA TYR A 76 7.37 6.98 24.73
C TYR A 76 7.82 6.12 23.56
N LEU A 77 7.13 4.99 23.38
CA LEU A 77 7.25 4.16 22.18
C LEU A 77 5.98 4.29 21.33
N PHE A 78 6.16 4.78 20.11
CA PHE A 78 5.12 4.75 19.08
C PHE A 78 5.09 3.40 18.38
N ALA A 79 3.90 2.93 18.05
CA ALA A 79 3.71 1.80 17.14
C ALA A 79 2.64 2.13 16.08
N GLN A 80 3.00 1.97 14.81
CA GLN A 80 2.05 1.99 13.70
C GLN A 80 1.51 0.57 13.52
N VAL A 81 0.19 0.40 13.59
CA VAL A 81 -0.43 -0.92 13.42
C VAL A 81 -1.06 -1.01 12.02
N GLY A 82 -0.95 -2.17 11.37
CA GLY A 82 -1.47 -2.43 10.04
C GLY A 82 -2.99 -2.27 9.92
N VAL A 83 -3.46 -1.99 8.71
CA VAL A 83 -4.88 -1.91 8.36
C VAL A 83 -5.16 -3.00 7.34
N GLY A 84 -5.96 -4.01 7.71
CA GLY A 84 -6.23 -5.19 6.89
C GLY A 84 -5.07 -6.20 6.81
N HIS A 85 -4.07 -6.08 7.68
CA HIS A 85 -2.94 -7.00 7.79
C HIS A 85 -2.33 -6.93 9.20
N ARG A 86 -1.81 -8.07 9.69
CA ARG A 86 -1.28 -8.24 11.04
C ARG A 86 0.17 -7.76 11.14
N SER A 87 0.39 -6.45 11.13
CA SER A 87 1.72 -5.86 11.32
C SER A 87 1.76 -4.79 12.39
N VAL A 88 2.93 -4.65 13.01
CA VAL A 88 3.28 -3.55 13.92
C VAL A 88 4.64 -3.02 13.48
N ASP A 89 4.75 -1.72 13.26
CA ASP A 89 5.99 -1.04 12.92
C ASP A 89 6.34 0.00 14.01
N THR A 90 7.42 -0.26 14.73
CA THR A 90 7.97 0.59 15.80
C THR A 90 9.21 1.37 15.37
N ARG A 91 9.58 1.37 14.09
CA ARG A 91 10.69 2.20 13.58
C ARG A 91 10.34 3.68 13.47
N PRO A 92 9.15 4.10 12.97
CA PRO A 92 8.85 5.52 12.87
C PRO A 92 8.50 6.13 14.23
N ASN A 93 8.54 7.46 14.31
CA ASN A 93 7.89 8.24 15.37
C ASN A 93 6.61 8.91 14.85
N CYS A 94 5.66 9.22 15.73
CA CYS A 94 4.51 10.05 15.44
C CYS A 94 4.41 11.27 16.38
N GLY A 95 4.81 12.45 15.87
CA GLY A 95 4.69 13.70 16.61
C GLY A 95 3.25 14.15 16.92
N ASN A 96 2.24 13.60 16.24
CA ASN A 96 0.83 13.83 16.61
C ASN A 96 0.47 13.02 17.87
N MET A 97 0.76 11.72 17.88
CA MET A 97 0.48 10.88 19.05
C MET A 97 1.28 11.32 20.29
N LEU A 98 2.50 11.84 20.09
CA LEU A 98 3.31 12.44 21.15
C LEU A 98 2.57 13.50 21.96
N SER A 99 1.65 14.28 21.37
CA SER A 99 0.92 15.30 22.13
C SER A 99 0.04 14.70 23.22
N GLY A 100 -0.42 13.46 23.08
CA GLY A 100 -1.21 12.78 24.12
C GLY A 100 -0.38 12.22 25.28
N VAL A 101 0.94 12.12 25.13
CA VAL A 101 1.81 11.36 26.06
C VAL A 101 1.87 12.00 27.45
N ALA A 102 2.15 13.30 27.54
CA ALA A 102 2.27 13.97 28.83
C ALA A 102 0.93 14.06 29.58
N PRO A 103 -0.21 14.46 28.95
CA PRO A 103 -1.52 14.36 29.58
C PRO A 103 -1.85 12.95 30.09
N PHE A 104 -1.57 11.92 29.28
CA PHE A 104 -1.75 10.53 29.68
C PHE A 104 -0.89 10.15 30.88
N ALA A 105 0.41 10.47 30.85
CA ALA A 105 1.34 10.18 31.93
C ALA A 105 0.94 10.82 33.26
N ILE A 106 0.45 12.06 33.22
CA ILE A 106 -0.05 12.76 34.42
C ILE A 106 -1.30 12.05 34.96
N GLU A 107 -2.29 11.76 34.11
CA GLU A 107 -3.53 11.13 34.56
C GLU A 107 -3.37 9.68 35.02
N GLN A 108 -2.41 8.94 34.46
CA GLN A 108 -2.08 7.58 34.89
C GLN A 108 -1.09 7.54 36.06
N GLY A 109 -0.77 8.70 36.66
CA GLY A 109 0.06 8.76 37.87
C GLY A 109 1.55 8.51 37.64
N LEU A 110 2.04 8.53 36.41
CA LEU A 110 3.47 8.52 36.13
C LEU A 110 4.11 9.83 36.56
N ILE A 111 3.42 10.97 36.43
CA ILE A 111 3.94 12.30 36.76
C ILE A 111 2.97 13.04 37.68
N SER A 112 3.49 13.60 38.77
CA SER A 112 2.70 14.48 39.64
C SER A 112 2.49 15.84 38.97
N ALA A 113 1.23 16.23 38.81
CA ALA A 113 0.87 17.52 38.25
C ALA A 113 1.26 18.68 39.19
N LYS A 114 1.67 19.80 38.59
CA LYS A 114 1.82 21.10 39.25
C LYS A 114 0.59 21.97 38.94
N ASP A 115 0.24 22.89 39.83
CA ASP A 115 -0.81 23.87 39.52
C ASP A 115 -0.39 24.78 38.36
N GLY A 116 -1.35 25.15 37.52
CA GLY A 116 -1.12 25.95 36.31
C GLY A 116 -0.62 25.15 35.11
N THR A 117 0.67 24.85 35.04
CA THR A 117 1.30 24.13 33.93
C THR A 117 2.28 23.08 34.45
N THR A 118 2.18 21.85 33.94
CA THR A 118 3.12 20.76 34.19
C THR A 118 3.97 20.54 32.95
N ASN A 119 5.29 20.65 33.09
CA ASN A 119 6.23 20.29 32.03
C ASN A 119 6.67 18.84 32.23
N VAL A 120 6.62 18.05 31.16
CA VAL A 120 7.05 16.65 31.14
C VAL A 120 8.05 16.47 30.03
N ARG A 121 9.24 15.95 30.36
CA ARG A 121 10.27 15.60 29.38
C ARG A 121 10.08 14.16 28.92
N VAL A 122 9.77 14.01 27.64
CA VAL A 122 9.51 12.72 27.00
C VAL A 122 10.76 12.28 26.24
N TYR A 123 11.22 11.06 26.53
CA TYR A 123 12.19 10.35 25.70
C TYR A 123 11.44 9.53 24.64
N ASN A 124 11.71 9.81 23.36
CA ASN A 124 11.16 9.03 22.27
C ASN A 124 12.02 7.78 22.03
N VAL A 125 11.50 6.61 22.34
CA VAL A 125 12.23 5.34 22.19
C VAL A 125 12.51 5.01 20.72
N ASN A 126 11.64 5.42 19.80
CA ASN A 126 11.81 5.14 18.37
C ASN A 126 13.01 5.87 17.77
N THR A 127 13.23 7.14 18.16
CA THR A 127 14.24 8.02 17.54
C THR A 127 15.35 8.48 18.48
N GLY A 128 15.25 8.17 19.77
CA GLY A 128 16.16 8.65 20.80
C GLY A 128 16.06 10.14 21.11
N SER A 129 15.07 10.86 20.57
CA SER A 129 14.92 12.31 20.73
C SER A 129 14.24 12.68 22.06
N ARG A 130 14.58 13.86 22.59
CA ARG A 130 13.99 14.45 23.80
C ARG A 130 13.05 15.59 23.45
N ILE A 131 11.86 15.55 24.04
CA ILE A 131 10.81 16.53 23.80
C ILE A 131 10.23 16.99 25.13
N ASP A 132 10.28 18.30 25.39
CA ASP A 132 9.56 18.90 26.50
C ASP A 132 8.11 19.18 26.09
N VAL A 133 7.16 18.67 26.87
CA VAL A 133 5.72 18.85 26.64
C VAL A 133 5.13 19.64 27.80
N ALA A 134 4.63 20.84 27.53
CA ALA A 134 3.92 21.65 28.52
C ALA A 134 2.42 21.36 28.47
N VAL A 135 1.86 20.92 29.60
CA VAL A 135 0.45 20.55 29.77
C VAL A 135 -0.24 21.51 30.73
N ARG A 136 -1.43 22.00 30.38
CA ARG A 136 -2.25 22.82 31.27
C ARG A 136 -2.85 21.95 32.37
N THR A 137 -2.54 22.29 33.62
CA THR A 137 -2.93 21.52 34.81
C THR A 137 -3.51 22.41 35.94
N PRO A 138 -4.55 23.23 35.68
CA PRO A 138 -5.16 24.06 36.72
C PRO A 138 -5.73 23.20 37.86
N GLY A 139 -5.46 23.59 39.10
CA GLY A 139 -5.80 22.81 40.29
C GLY A 139 -5.06 21.47 40.36
N GLY A 140 -3.92 21.33 39.67
CA GLY A 140 -3.16 20.07 39.61
C GLY A 140 -3.86 18.97 38.80
N ARG A 141 -4.75 19.32 37.87
CA ARG A 141 -5.47 18.36 37.02
C ARG A 141 -5.38 18.74 35.56
N VAL A 142 -5.11 17.76 34.69
CA VAL A 142 -5.11 17.98 33.24
C VAL A 142 -6.45 18.56 32.80
N THR A 143 -6.40 19.64 32.03
CA THR A 143 -7.57 20.13 31.28
C THR A 143 -7.37 19.88 29.79
N TYR A 144 -8.41 19.38 29.13
CA TYR A 144 -8.48 19.29 27.66
C TYR A 144 -9.26 20.45 27.05
N GLU A 145 -9.94 21.25 27.86
CA GLU A 145 -10.71 22.41 27.42
C GLU A 145 -9.80 23.63 27.29
N GLY A 146 -10.00 24.38 26.20
CA GLY A 146 -9.26 25.57 25.86
C GLY A 146 -9.69 26.14 24.52
N ASP A 147 -9.03 27.21 24.10
CA ASP A 147 -9.32 28.02 22.92
C ASP A 147 -8.38 27.73 21.73
N ALA A 148 -7.36 26.89 21.93
CA ALA A 148 -6.40 26.56 20.88
C ALA A 148 -7.09 25.74 19.76
N ARG A 149 -6.82 26.13 18.51
CA ARG A 149 -7.28 25.45 17.30
C ARG A 149 -6.11 24.82 16.59
N ILE A 150 -6.34 23.66 15.99
CA ILE A 150 -5.40 23.04 15.05
C ILE A 150 -6.19 22.56 13.83
N ASP A 151 -5.63 22.79 12.65
CA ASP A 151 -6.29 22.45 11.41
C ASP A 151 -6.40 20.93 11.21
N GLY A 152 -7.58 20.49 10.76
CA GLY A 152 -7.96 19.08 10.68
C GLY A 152 -8.65 18.52 11.94
N VAL A 153 -8.87 19.32 12.98
CA VAL A 153 -9.66 18.95 14.17
C VAL A 153 -10.80 19.94 14.38
N ALA A 154 -12.03 19.44 14.57
CA ALA A 154 -13.18 20.28 14.88
C ALA A 154 -13.11 20.84 16.31
N GLY A 155 -13.54 22.09 16.49
CA GLY A 155 -13.63 22.75 17.79
C GLY A 155 -12.32 23.36 18.28
N THR A 156 -12.20 23.50 19.59
CA THR A 156 -11.02 24.02 20.30
C THR A 156 -10.65 23.07 21.44
N ALA A 157 -9.42 23.16 21.95
CA ALA A 157 -8.96 22.39 23.11
C ALA A 157 -7.80 23.10 23.80
N ALA A 158 -7.37 22.58 24.95
CA ALA A 158 -6.22 23.09 25.67
C ALA A 158 -4.93 22.98 24.82
N PRO A 159 -4.09 24.03 24.79
CA PRO A 159 -2.83 23.99 24.09
C PRO A 159 -1.83 23.07 24.81
N LEU A 160 -1.08 22.33 24.00
CA LEU A 160 0.06 21.52 24.40
C LEU A 160 1.25 22.03 23.60
N LEU A 161 2.25 22.58 24.29
CA LEU A 161 3.47 23.05 23.64
C LEU A 161 4.45 21.88 23.59
N LEU A 162 4.79 21.43 22.38
CA LEU A 162 5.80 20.40 22.16
C LEU A 162 7.09 21.10 21.76
N ASN A 163 8.16 20.86 22.50
CA ASN A 163 9.45 21.51 22.30
C ASN A 163 10.55 20.48 22.07
N PHE A 164 10.99 20.33 20.82
CA PHE A 164 11.99 19.35 20.41
C PHE A 164 13.39 19.93 20.66
N LEU A 165 14.20 19.22 21.45
CA LEU A 165 15.48 19.70 21.96
C LEU A 165 16.67 19.24 21.11
N ASP A 166 16.62 18.01 20.61
CA ASP A 166 17.73 17.35 19.93
C ASP A 166 17.26 16.39 18.82
N ALA A 167 16.24 16.81 18.09
CA ALA A 167 15.67 16.04 16.98
C ALA A 167 16.56 16.06 15.70
N TRP A 168 17.76 16.62 15.81
CA TRP A 168 18.66 16.99 14.72
C TRP A 168 19.57 15.80 14.37
N GLY A 169 19.30 15.11 13.26
CA GLY A 169 20.01 13.89 12.88
C GLY A 169 19.64 12.66 13.71
N ALA A 170 18.43 12.62 14.29
CA ALA A 170 18.04 11.56 15.22
C ALA A 170 18.06 10.14 14.61
N VAL A 171 17.90 10.02 13.29
CA VAL A 171 17.90 8.72 12.59
C VAL A 171 19.21 8.48 11.86
N THR A 172 19.78 9.53 11.27
CA THR A 172 20.93 9.46 10.35
C THR A 172 22.25 9.90 10.98
N GLY A 173 22.20 10.46 12.19
CA GLY A 173 23.34 11.03 12.91
C GLY A 173 23.70 12.47 12.55
N GLN A 174 23.12 13.05 11.49
CA GLN A 174 23.42 14.42 11.04
C GLN A 174 22.17 15.16 10.54
N VAL A 175 22.12 16.49 10.70
CA VAL A 175 21.01 17.31 10.15
C VAL A 175 20.94 17.22 8.64
N PHE A 176 22.10 17.24 7.97
CA PHE A 176 22.23 17.09 6.52
C PHE A 176 23.06 15.84 6.24
N PRO A 177 22.42 14.66 6.10
CA PRO A 177 23.13 13.37 6.08
C PRO A 177 24.07 13.19 4.89
N THR A 178 23.86 13.95 3.83
CA THR A 178 24.71 13.96 2.62
C THR A 178 25.93 14.87 2.77
N GLY A 179 26.02 15.64 3.86
CA GLY A 179 26.98 16.72 4.05
C GLY A 179 26.61 18.02 3.34
N ASN A 180 25.58 18.01 2.49
CA ASN A 180 25.17 19.17 1.69
C ASN A 180 23.78 19.67 2.11
N ARG A 181 23.58 20.99 2.06
CA ARG A 181 22.24 21.56 2.23
C ARG A 181 21.38 21.43 0.95
N ILE A 182 22.03 21.37 -0.21
CA ILE A 182 21.42 21.07 -1.52
C ILE A 182 22.25 19.97 -2.19
N ASP A 183 21.59 18.91 -2.60
CA ASP A 183 22.11 17.87 -3.48
C ASP A 183 21.46 17.99 -4.87
N VAL A 184 22.13 17.46 -5.89
CA VAL A 184 21.52 17.27 -7.22
C VAL A 184 21.31 15.79 -7.47
N ILE A 185 20.05 15.40 -7.71
CA ILE A 185 19.65 14.03 -8.06
C ILE A 185 18.88 14.11 -9.37
N ASP A 186 19.39 13.43 -10.41
CA ASP A 186 18.73 13.36 -11.72
C ASP A 186 18.41 14.76 -12.29
N GLY A 187 19.37 15.69 -12.16
CA GLY A 187 19.23 17.08 -12.61
C GLY A 187 18.30 17.96 -11.76
N ILE A 188 17.72 17.43 -10.67
CA ILE A 188 16.82 18.17 -9.77
C ILE A 188 17.56 18.47 -8.47
N GLU A 189 17.50 19.73 -8.02
CA GLU A 189 18.00 20.11 -6.70
C GLU A 189 17.04 19.61 -5.61
N VAL A 190 17.59 18.98 -4.58
CA VAL A 190 16.86 18.48 -3.42
C VAL A 190 17.59 18.84 -2.14
N THR A 191 16.87 18.93 -1.03
CA THR A 191 17.47 18.98 0.32
C THR A 191 17.18 17.67 1.03
N CYS A 192 18.24 16.94 1.39
CA CYS A 192 18.16 15.77 2.26
C CYS A 192 18.41 16.22 3.70
N ILE A 193 17.37 16.24 4.53
CA ILE A 193 17.44 16.74 5.91
C ILE A 193 16.87 15.72 6.89
N ASP A 194 17.51 15.56 8.05
CA ASP A 194 16.98 14.80 9.17
C ASP A 194 16.80 15.72 10.38
N ALA A 195 15.59 16.27 10.48
CA ALA A 195 15.16 17.16 11.54
C ALA A 195 13.80 16.71 12.04
N ALA A 196 13.80 15.91 13.12
CA ALA A 196 12.69 15.11 13.66
C ALA A 196 12.17 13.97 12.74
N MET A 197 12.45 14.04 11.44
CA MET A 197 12.13 13.02 10.44
C MET A 197 13.11 13.17 9.27
N PRO A 198 13.64 12.06 8.71
CA PRO A 198 14.36 12.09 7.44
C PRO A 198 13.43 12.50 6.28
N LEU A 199 13.73 13.61 5.63
CA LEU A 199 12.99 14.17 4.49
C LEU A 199 13.90 14.29 3.26
N MET A 200 13.31 14.04 2.10
CA MET A 200 13.81 14.53 0.82
C MET A 200 12.86 15.64 0.38
N ILE A 201 13.34 16.89 0.38
CA ILE A 201 12.57 18.06 0.03
C ILE A 201 12.94 18.49 -1.39
N VAL A 202 11.95 18.79 -2.21
CA VAL A 202 12.10 19.26 -3.59
C VAL A 202 11.10 20.39 -3.88
N ARG A 203 11.48 21.35 -4.73
CA ARG A 203 10.55 22.40 -5.14
C ARG A 203 9.48 21.82 -6.07
N ALA A 204 8.22 22.15 -5.82
CA ALA A 204 7.10 21.68 -6.63
C ALA A 204 7.26 22.02 -8.12
N ALA A 205 7.72 23.24 -8.41
CA ALA A 205 7.92 23.73 -9.78
C ALA A 205 8.97 22.92 -10.56
N ASP A 206 10.01 22.40 -9.89
CA ASP A 206 11.05 21.59 -10.52
C ASP A 206 10.51 20.22 -10.99
N LEU A 207 9.32 19.82 -10.51
CA LEU A 207 8.60 18.62 -10.92
C LEU A 207 7.31 18.92 -11.71
N GLY A 208 7.13 20.16 -12.17
CA GLY A 208 6.01 20.55 -13.03
C GLY A 208 4.66 20.68 -12.31
N VAL A 209 4.67 20.88 -10.99
CA VAL A 209 3.47 21.08 -10.16
C VAL A 209 3.55 22.39 -9.37
N THR A 210 2.40 22.94 -8.97
CA THR A 210 2.34 24.24 -8.26
C THR A 210 2.62 24.09 -6.76
N GLY A 211 2.32 22.93 -6.18
CA GLY A 211 2.46 22.63 -4.76
C GLY A 211 1.24 22.97 -3.93
N ASP A 212 0.21 23.59 -4.52
CA ASP A 212 -1.07 23.87 -3.87
C ASP A 212 -2.18 22.87 -4.24
N GLU A 213 -1.89 21.87 -5.08
CA GLU A 213 -2.86 20.87 -5.51
C GLU A 213 -3.44 20.06 -4.34
N LYS A 214 -4.67 19.57 -4.52
CA LYS A 214 -5.30 18.68 -3.54
C LYS A 214 -4.58 17.31 -3.53
N PRO A 215 -4.52 16.61 -2.38
CA PRO A 215 -3.89 15.30 -2.28
C PRO A 215 -4.35 14.30 -3.34
N ALA A 216 -5.65 14.25 -3.64
CA ALA A 216 -6.19 13.34 -4.65
C ALA A 216 -5.69 13.64 -6.07
N ALA A 217 -5.37 14.89 -6.40
CA ALA A 217 -4.81 15.25 -7.70
C ALA A 217 -3.34 14.84 -7.81
N LEU A 218 -2.56 15.02 -6.73
CA LEU A 218 -1.18 14.55 -6.65
C LEU A 218 -1.10 13.01 -6.67
N ASP A 219 -1.98 12.34 -5.94
CA ASP A 219 -2.10 10.87 -5.92
C ASP A 219 -2.50 10.28 -7.28
N ALA A 220 -3.22 11.05 -8.11
CA ALA A 220 -3.59 10.64 -9.46
C ALA A 220 -2.49 10.90 -10.50
N ASN A 221 -1.47 11.71 -10.18
CA ASN A 221 -0.38 12.06 -11.08
C ASN A 221 0.73 11.01 -11.02
N VAL A 222 0.57 9.93 -11.79
CA VAL A 222 1.51 8.80 -11.83
C VAL A 222 2.93 9.23 -12.21
N GLN A 223 3.08 10.16 -13.17
CA GLN A 223 4.40 10.63 -13.60
C GLN A 223 5.15 11.35 -12.47
N LEU A 224 4.45 12.20 -11.72
CA LEU A 224 5.01 12.84 -10.53
C LEU A 224 5.41 11.81 -9.47
N LEU A 225 4.55 10.83 -9.18
CA LEU A 225 4.82 9.80 -8.17
C LEU A 225 6.03 8.94 -8.54
N ASP A 226 6.14 8.53 -9.80
CA ASP A 226 7.28 7.76 -10.30
C ASP A 226 8.58 8.58 -10.22
N ARG A 227 8.53 9.87 -10.56
CA ARG A 227 9.68 10.77 -10.44
C ARG A 227 10.08 10.98 -8.98
N LEU A 228 9.12 11.22 -8.10
CA LEU A 228 9.36 11.36 -6.66
C LEU A 228 9.95 10.10 -6.03
N GLU A 229 9.48 8.91 -6.42
CA GLU A 229 10.01 7.66 -5.89
C GLU A 229 11.46 7.45 -6.33
N LYS A 230 11.80 7.71 -7.60
CA LYS A 230 13.19 7.65 -8.08
C LYS A 230 14.11 8.58 -7.28
N LEU A 231 13.70 9.83 -7.08
CA LEU A 231 14.43 10.79 -6.26
C LEU A 231 14.57 10.32 -4.81
N ARG A 232 13.49 9.76 -4.23
CA ARG A 232 13.46 9.26 -2.85
C ARG A 232 14.41 8.09 -2.63
N LEU A 233 14.45 7.12 -3.54
CA LEU A 233 15.31 5.95 -3.44
C LEU A 233 16.80 6.37 -3.45
N GLU A 234 17.18 7.25 -4.37
CA GLU A 234 18.55 7.75 -4.44
C GLU A 234 18.89 8.66 -3.26
N ALA A 235 17.97 9.51 -2.80
CA ALA A 235 18.15 10.30 -1.59
C ALA A 235 18.35 9.39 -0.37
N GLY A 236 17.55 8.33 -0.22
CA GLY A 236 17.70 7.36 0.87
C GLY A 236 19.09 6.70 0.88
N ARG A 237 19.59 6.30 -0.29
CA ARG A 237 20.95 5.78 -0.44
C ARG A 237 22.00 6.80 -0.01
N ARG A 238 21.89 8.06 -0.46
CA ARG A 238 22.83 9.14 -0.12
C ARG A 238 22.77 9.54 1.35
N MET A 239 21.60 9.42 1.99
CA MET A 239 21.40 9.68 3.41
C MET A 239 21.93 8.57 4.32
N GLY A 240 22.48 7.49 3.77
CA GLY A 240 22.97 6.34 4.54
C GLY A 240 21.87 5.42 5.08
N LEU A 241 20.64 5.53 4.56
CA LEU A 241 19.49 4.73 5.00
C LEU A 241 19.41 3.33 4.35
N GLY A 242 20.32 3.02 3.43
CA GLY A 242 20.34 1.76 2.69
C GLY A 242 19.27 1.68 1.59
N ASP A 243 18.80 0.47 1.28
CA ASP A 243 17.67 0.28 0.38
C ASP A 243 16.36 0.65 1.08
N VAL A 244 15.76 1.73 0.61
CA VAL A 244 14.53 2.29 1.19
C VAL A 244 13.28 1.92 0.38
N SER A 245 13.36 0.94 -0.53
CA SER A 245 12.23 0.50 -1.38
C SER A 245 11.03 0.05 -0.55
N ASP A 246 11.25 -0.69 0.54
CA ASP A 246 10.19 -1.10 1.47
C ASP A 246 10.15 -0.26 2.76
N SER A 247 10.89 0.85 2.78
CA SER A 247 10.94 1.77 3.91
C SER A 247 9.96 2.92 3.75
N VAL A 248 9.44 3.40 4.88
CA VAL A 248 8.61 4.59 4.93
C VAL A 248 9.43 5.88 5.03
N ILE A 249 10.76 5.81 5.13
CA ILE A 249 11.69 6.95 5.17
C ILE A 249 12.72 6.85 4.02
N PRO A 250 13.30 7.96 3.54
CA PRO A 250 12.92 9.33 3.86
C PRO A 250 11.56 9.70 3.27
N LYS A 251 10.93 10.74 3.80
CA LYS A 251 9.62 11.22 3.33
C LYS A 251 9.82 12.19 2.17
N PRO A 252 9.26 11.95 0.98
CA PRO A 252 9.24 12.94 -0.07
C PRO A 252 8.36 14.12 0.32
N VAL A 253 8.84 15.33 0.08
CA VAL A 253 8.11 16.57 0.35
C VAL A 253 8.25 17.52 -0.82
N LEU A 254 7.12 17.96 -1.38
CA LEU A 254 7.10 19.08 -2.30
C LEU A 254 6.92 20.37 -1.51
N VAL A 255 7.71 21.39 -1.83
CA VAL A 255 7.57 22.73 -1.27
C VAL A 255 7.35 23.79 -2.33
N SER A 256 6.57 24.81 -2.00
CA SER A 256 6.41 26.03 -2.79
C SER A 256 6.23 27.24 -1.88
N ALA A 257 6.26 28.45 -2.45
CA ALA A 257 6.10 29.69 -1.70
C ALA A 257 4.79 29.69 -0.89
N GLY A 258 4.83 30.23 0.34
CA GLY A 258 3.64 30.44 1.15
C GLY A 258 2.91 31.75 0.82
N THR A 259 1.99 32.12 1.70
CA THR A 259 1.18 33.36 1.58
C THR A 259 1.84 34.58 2.21
N SER A 260 3.00 34.41 2.85
CA SER A 260 3.75 35.44 3.56
C SER A 260 5.25 35.13 3.56
N ARG A 261 6.09 36.10 3.96
CA ARG A 261 7.54 35.92 4.12
C ARG A 261 7.91 34.77 5.05
N ASP A 262 7.06 34.48 6.03
CA ASP A 262 7.30 33.50 7.09
C ASP A 262 6.45 32.24 6.92
N SER A 263 5.90 32.01 5.74
CA SER A 263 5.17 30.79 5.42
C SER A 263 5.72 30.05 4.21
N ILE A 264 5.57 28.73 4.24
CA ILE A 264 5.92 27.82 3.15
C ILE A 264 4.77 26.85 2.92
N THR A 265 4.45 26.57 1.66
CA THR A 265 3.47 25.55 1.29
C THR A 265 4.16 24.20 1.17
N SER A 266 3.57 23.16 1.76
CA SER A 266 4.13 21.81 1.78
C SER A 266 3.10 20.75 1.36
N ARG A 267 3.55 19.77 0.58
CA ARG A 267 2.84 18.51 0.30
C ARG A 267 3.73 17.35 0.72
N TYR A 268 3.32 16.68 1.78
CA TYR A 268 4.09 15.63 2.46
C TYR A 268 3.59 14.24 2.07
N PHE A 269 4.49 13.36 1.64
CA PHE A 269 4.12 12.01 1.17
C PHE A 269 4.49 10.92 2.19
N THR A 270 3.65 9.87 2.26
CA THR A 270 3.88 8.71 3.14
C THR A 270 4.04 7.39 2.38
N PRO A 271 5.25 7.09 1.85
CA PRO A 271 6.01 7.91 0.91
C PRO A 271 5.38 7.94 -0.50
N ARG A 272 4.35 7.12 -0.76
CA ARG A 272 3.71 6.95 -2.09
C ARG A 272 2.36 7.64 -2.22
N LYS A 273 1.86 8.23 -1.13
CA LYS A 273 0.56 8.89 -1.06
C LYS A 273 0.72 10.25 -0.40
N CYS A 274 0.11 11.29 -0.97
CA CYS A 274 0.07 12.61 -0.39
C CYS A 274 -0.79 12.58 0.88
N HIS A 275 -0.24 13.11 1.96
CA HIS A 275 -0.93 13.21 3.24
C HIS A 275 -2.07 14.24 3.15
N ALA A 276 -3.23 13.92 3.74
CA ALA A 276 -4.42 14.79 3.69
C ALA A 276 -4.29 16.09 4.50
N SER A 277 -3.25 16.18 5.32
CA SER A 277 -2.86 17.33 6.16
C SER A 277 -1.32 17.39 6.19
N HIS A 278 -0.68 17.38 7.35
CA HIS A 278 0.77 17.21 7.48
C HIS A 278 1.15 16.43 8.75
N ALA A 279 2.29 15.74 8.73
CA ALA A 279 2.88 15.17 9.95
C ALA A 279 3.59 16.26 10.76
N VAL A 280 3.50 16.23 12.10
CA VAL A 280 4.23 17.17 12.98
C VAL A 280 5.73 17.15 12.74
N THR A 281 6.33 15.96 12.75
CA THR A 281 7.77 15.79 12.56
C THR A 281 8.20 16.21 11.16
N GLY A 282 7.38 15.93 10.15
CA GLY A 282 7.60 16.46 8.80
C GLY A 282 7.54 17.98 8.74
N ALA A 283 6.59 18.60 9.46
CA ALA A 283 6.44 20.05 9.45
C ALA A 283 7.62 20.74 10.14
N ILE A 284 8.15 20.13 11.21
CA ILE A 284 9.42 20.57 11.83
C ILE A 284 10.57 20.50 10.83
N GLY A 285 10.71 19.40 10.10
CA GLY A 285 11.78 19.27 9.09
C GLY A 285 11.65 20.29 7.97
N VAL A 286 10.42 20.55 7.49
CA VAL A 286 10.15 21.60 6.48
C VAL A 286 10.44 23.00 7.02
N ALA A 287 9.95 23.34 8.21
CA ALA A 287 10.20 24.65 8.82
C ALA A 287 11.69 24.86 9.13
N SER A 288 12.39 23.80 9.57
CA SER A 288 13.84 23.81 9.78
C SER A 288 14.59 24.11 8.48
N ALA A 289 14.22 23.41 7.38
CA ALA A 289 14.81 23.66 6.07
C ALA A 289 14.48 25.08 5.55
N PHE A 290 13.25 25.57 5.75
CA PHE A 290 12.82 26.92 5.37
C PHE A 290 13.54 28.03 6.15
N ALA A 291 13.82 27.78 7.43
CA ALA A 291 14.51 28.71 8.32
C ALA A 291 16.02 28.78 7.99
N LEU A 292 16.62 27.64 7.68
CA LEU A 292 18.04 27.54 7.35
C LEU A 292 18.31 28.10 5.94
N PRO A 293 19.40 28.86 5.74
CA PRO A 293 19.82 29.29 4.40
C PRO A 293 20.43 28.13 3.60
N GLY A 294 20.42 28.26 2.27
CA GLY A 294 21.09 27.33 1.37
C GLY A 294 20.41 25.96 1.24
N THR A 295 19.12 25.83 1.54
CA THR A 295 18.30 24.66 1.23
C THR A 295 17.38 24.96 0.04
N VAL A 296 16.82 23.95 -0.61
CA VAL A 296 15.82 24.17 -1.69
C VAL A 296 14.53 24.79 -1.18
N ALA A 297 14.30 24.71 0.14
CA ALA A 297 13.17 25.30 0.82
C ALA A 297 13.48 26.70 1.37
N SER A 298 14.73 27.20 1.36
CA SER A 298 15.08 28.42 2.07
C SER A 298 14.19 29.61 1.73
N GLY A 299 13.65 30.25 2.77
CA GLY A 299 12.95 31.53 2.64
C GLY A 299 13.89 32.73 2.67
N ALA A 300 13.36 33.88 3.10
CA ALA A 300 14.18 35.06 3.37
C ALA A 300 15.28 34.76 4.41
N SER A 301 16.42 35.46 4.29
CA SER A 301 17.49 35.37 5.29
C SER A 301 16.97 35.73 6.69
N ARG A 302 17.47 35.01 7.69
CA ARG A 302 17.07 35.12 9.10
C ARG A 302 18.30 35.22 9.99
N GLU A 303 18.23 36.14 10.95
CA GLU A 303 19.23 36.32 11.99
C GLU A 303 19.16 35.19 13.03
N PRO A 304 20.21 34.99 13.84
CA PRO A 304 20.13 34.12 15.03
C PRO A 304 18.96 34.53 15.94
N GLY A 305 18.28 33.55 16.55
CA GLY A 305 17.14 33.77 17.44
C GLY A 305 15.90 32.96 17.07
N ARG A 306 14.76 33.32 17.68
CA ARG A 306 13.47 32.63 17.51
C ARG A 306 12.66 33.24 16.38
N HIS A 307 12.11 32.37 15.53
CA HIS A 307 11.32 32.76 14.37
C HIS A 307 10.01 31.98 14.34
N GLY A 308 8.88 32.69 14.30
CA GLY A 308 7.57 32.08 14.06
C GLY A 308 7.37 31.83 12.57
N LEU A 309 7.17 30.58 12.20
CA LEU A 309 7.04 30.11 10.83
C LEU A 309 5.75 29.33 10.65
N VAL A 310 5.22 29.33 9.44
CA VAL A 310 3.95 28.67 9.13
C VAL A 310 4.14 27.67 7.99
N VAL A 311 3.79 26.40 8.21
CA VAL A 311 3.75 25.38 7.17
C VAL A 311 2.31 25.19 6.71
N LEU A 312 1.98 25.69 5.52
CA LEU A 312 0.68 25.52 4.89
C LEU A 312 0.58 24.11 4.28
N HIS A 313 -0.54 23.44 4.48
CA HIS A 313 -0.79 22.08 4.03
C HIS A 313 -2.24 21.91 3.55
N PRO A 314 -2.64 20.77 2.94
CA PRO A 314 -3.96 20.63 2.31
C PRO A 314 -5.20 20.88 3.17
N ALA A 315 -5.04 20.85 4.49
CA ALA A 315 -6.13 20.99 5.46
C ALA A 315 -6.07 22.32 6.24
N GLY A 316 -5.07 23.17 5.96
CA GLY A 316 -4.85 24.42 6.72
C GLY A 316 -3.36 24.69 6.93
N GLN A 317 -2.95 24.97 8.17
CA GLN A 317 -1.59 25.36 8.52
C GLN A 317 -1.09 24.78 9.85
N ILE A 318 0.23 24.79 10.02
CA ILE A 318 0.90 24.49 11.27
C ILE A 318 1.86 25.63 11.60
N ASP A 319 1.63 26.28 12.74
CA ASP A 319 2.57 27.26 13.28
C ASP A 319 3.69 26.56 14.05
N ILE A 320 4.93 26.95 13.77
CA ILE A 320 6.16 26.40 14.35
C ILE A 320 7.09 27.55 14.70
N GLU A 321 7.59 27.56 15.93
CA GLU A 321 8.68 28.43 16.33
C GLU A 321 10.01 27.69 16.18
N VAL A 322 10.90 28.19 15.33
CA VAL A 322 12.25 27.63 15.12
C VAL A 322 13.28 28.57 15.73
N GLU A 323 14.20 28.04 16.53
CA GLU A 323 15.31 28.79 17.11
C GLU A 323 16.61 28.46 16.37
N LEU A 324 17.23 29.49 15.79
CA LEU A 324 18.48 29.39 15.06
C LEU A 324 19.65 29.91 15.89
N ALA A 325 20.80 29.25 15.79
CA ALA A 325 22.09 29.76 16.26
C ALA A 325 23.08 29.85 15.10
N GLY A 326 23.99 30.83 15.15
CA GLY A 326 24.89 31.13 14.04
C GLY A 326 24.20 31.85 12.89
N SER A 327 24.97 32.34 11.92
CA SER A 327 24.46 33.09 10.77
C SER A 327 24.95 32.48 9.46
N ALA A 328 24.27 32.82 8.36
CA ALA A 328 24.60 32.34 7.02
C ALA A 328 24.83 30.81 6.97
N GLN A 329 25.92 30.33 6.36
CA GLN A 329 26.16 28.89 6.19
C GLN A 329 26.47 28.14 7.49
N GLU A 330 26.78 28.85 8.58
CA GLU A 330 27.01 28.25 9.91
C GLU A 330 25.71 28.14 10.73
N ALA A 331 24.58 28.64 10.22
CA ALA A 331 23.31 28.60 10.93
C ALA A 331 22.89 27.14 11.23
N THR A 332 22.50 26.87 12.47
CA THR A 332 22.01 25.57 12.95
C THR A 332 20.68 25.74 13.66
N VAL A 333 19.83 24.71 13.59
CA VAL A 333 18.60 24.68 14.38
C VAL A 333 18.92 24.16 15.77
N GLN A 334 18.57 24.94 16.79
CA GLN A 334 18.74 24.55 18.20
C GLN A 334 17.46 23.96 18.77
N ARG A 335 16.31 24.45 18.30
CA ARG A 335 15.00 24.12 18.87
C ARG A 335 13.90 24.28 17.83
N ALA A 336 12.91 23.41 17.88
CA ALA A 336 11.62 23.65 17.21
C ALA A 336 10.48 23.37 18.18
N ALA A 337 9.56 24.32 18.30
CA ALA A 337 8.36 24.17 19.09
C ALA A 337 7.10 24.41 18.29
N LEU A 338 6.03 23.74 18.68
CA LEU A 338 4.72 23.91 18.08
C LEU A 338 3.60 23.62 19.07
N VAL A 339 2.43 24.20 18.81
CA VAL A 339 1.23 23.94 19.59
C VAL A 339 0.45 22.78 18.98
N ARG A 340 0.06 21.83 19.82
CA ARG A 340 -0.93 20.80 19.50
C ARG A 340 -2.03 20.80 20.54
N THR A 341 -3.04 19.96 20.30
CA THR A 341 -4.06 19.67 21.29
C THR A 341 -4.23 18.15 21.39
N ALA A 342 -4.73 17.69 22.52
CA ALA A 342 -5.14 16.30 22.73
C ALA A 342 -6.49 16.29 23.44
N ARG A 343 -7.17 15.15 23.42
CA ARG A 343 -8.38 14.93 24.21
C ARG A 343 -8.50 13.45 24.56
N LYS A 344 -8.73 13.16 25.83
CA LYS A 344 -9.18 11.83 26.26
C LYS A 344 -10.59 11.57 25.72
N ILE A 345 -10.77 10.48 24.98
CA ILE A 345 -12.05 10.09 24.37
C ILE A 345 -12.75 9.07 25.27
N MET A 346 -12.03 8.03 25.66
CA MET A 346 -12.52 6.92 26.46
C MET A 346 -11.39 6.38 27.33
N GLN A 347 -11.72 5.87 28.51
CA GLN A 347 -10.82 5.14 29.39
C GLN A 347 -11.58 3.98 30.02
N GLY A 348 -10.94 2.81 30.08
CA GLY A 348 -11.53 1.62 30.68
C GLY A 348 -10.72 0.37 30.37
N GLU A 349 -11.38 -0.77 30.40
CA GLU A 349 -10.80 -2.06 30.03
C GLU A 349 -11.04 -2.34 28.55
N LEU A 350 -9.99 -2.75 27.84
CA LEU A 350 -10.05 -3.24 26.47
C LEU A 350 -9.94 -4.76 26.48
N HIS A 351 -10.97 -5.42 25.96
CA HIS A 351 -11.00 -6.86 25.82
C HIS A 351 -10.34 -7.26 24.50
N LEU A 352 -9.27 -8.04 24.61
CA LEU A 352 -8.49 -8.51 23.48
C LEU A 352 -8.98 -9.91 23.06
N PRO A 353 -9.19 -10.14 21.76
CA PRO A 353 -9.77 -11.41 21.33
C PRO A 353 -8.76 -12.56 21.40
N ASP A 354 -9.24 -13.76 21.77
CA ASP A 354 -8.38 -14.93 22.00
C ASP A 354 -7.54 -15.33 20.79
N TYR A 355 -8.05 -15.09 19.59
CA TYR A 355 -7.38 -15.45 18.35
C TYR A 355 -6.08 -14.66 18.11
N VAL A 356 -5.84 -13.55 18.81
CA VAL A 356 -4.56 -12.83 18.69
C VAL A 356 -3.45 -13.42 19.55
N PHE A 357 -3.79 -14.06 20.67
CA PHE A 357 -2.82 -14.71 21.57
C PHE A 357 -2.65 -16.20 21.33
N SER A 358 -3.61 -16.80 20.63
CA SER A 358 -3.54 -18.18 20.22
C SER A 358 -2.53 -18.31 19.09
N ARG A 359 -1.26 -18.55 19.41
CA ARG A 359 -0.47 -19.44 18.54
C ARG A 359 -1.22 -20.77 18.53
N PRO A 360 -1.44 -21.42 17.38
CA PRO A 360 -1.95 -22.79 17.38
C PRO A 360 -1.02 -23.61 18.29
N GLN A 361 -1.52 -24.06 19.45
CA GLN A 361 -0.82 -25.08 20.20
C GLN A 361 -0.62 -26.26 19.24
N PRO A 362 0.56 -26.90 19.20
CA PRO A 362 0.67 -28.17 18.53
C PRO A 362 -0.28 -29.11 19.26
N GLN A 363 -1.46 -29.35 18.68
CA GLN A 363 -2.15 -30.60 18.93
C GLN A 363 -1.13 -31.68 18.56
N ARG A 364 -0.77 -32.52 19.53
CA ARG A 364 -0.15 -33.82 19.25
C ARG A 364 -1.20 -34.63 18.49
N GLU A 365 -1.29 -34.36 17.20
CA GLU A 365 -1.82 -35.26 16.20
C GLU A 365 -0.70 -35.53 15.20
N ALA A 366 -0.72 -36.75 14.67
CA ALA A 366 0.41 -37.44 14.07
C ALA A 366 1.18 -36.61 13.04
N THR A 367 2.49 -36.85 13.03
CA THR A 367 3.47 -36.43 12.02
C THR A 367 2.88 -36.16 10.64
N SER A 368 2.69 -34.88 10.33
CA SER A 368 2.66 -34.36 8.98
C SER A 368 3.89 -33.47 8.81
N ALA A 369 4.80 -33.92 7.94
CA ALA A 369 6.18 -33.44 7.80
C ALA A 369 6.31 -32.09 7.05
N PHE A 370 5.34 -31.17 7.18
CA PHE A 370 5.45 -29.85 6.55
C PHE A 370 6.06 -28.83 7.54
N PRO A 371 7.20 -28.19 7.21
CA PRO A 371 7.88 -27.28 8.13
C PRO A 371 7.00 -26.09 8.53
N ARG A 372 7.11 -25.60 9.76
CA ARG A 372 6.43 -24.38 10.23
C ARG A 372 7.23 -23.13 9.85
N LYS A 373 7.27 -22.81 8.56
CA LYS A 373 7.87 -21.59 8.00
C LYS A 373 6.79 -20.86 7.21
N GLY A 374 6.76 -19.53 7.27
CA GLY A 374 5.76 -18.74 6.53
C GLY A 374 5.74 -19.12 5.05
N LEU A 375 4.53 -19.30 4.50
CA LEU A 375 4.31 -19.58 3.09
C LEU A 375 4.05 -18.25 2.39
N THR A 376 4.61 -18.05 1.19
CA THR A 376 4.35 -16.86 0.38
C THR A 376 3.78 -17.28 -0.96
N ILE A 377 2.62 -16.71 -1.33
CA ILE A 377 2.02 -16.82 -2.65
C ILE A 377 2.44 -15.59 -3.47
N ILE A 378 3.26 -15.82 -4.49
CA ILE A 378 3.70 -14.81 -5.44
C ILE A 378 2.63 -14.63 -6.51
N VAL A 379 2.15 -13.40 -6.66
CA VAL A 379 1.14 -13.02 -7.65
C VAL A 379 1.84 -12.26 -8.80
N PRO A 380 1.67 -12.68 -10.06
CA PRO A 380 2.40 -12.13 -11.21
C PRO A 380 1.89 -10.77 -11.71
N THR A 381 1.03 -10.09 -10.95
CA THR A 381 0.38 -8.83 -11.33
C THR A 381 0.46 -7.82 -10.19
N ARG A 382 0.33 -6.53 -10.50
CA ARG A 382 0.21 -5.47 -9.49
C ARG A 382 -0.96 -5.76 -8.53
N ALA A 383 -0.84 -5.28 -7.29
CA ALA A 383 -1.87 -5.43 -6.27
C ALA A 383 -3.19 -4.72 -6.69
N GLY A 384 -4.32 -5.23 -6.18
CA GLY A 384 -5.66 -4.70 -6.47
C GLY A 384 -6.34 -5.24 -7.73
N GLY A 385 -5.68 -6.12 -8.48
CA GLY A 385 -6.27 -6.84 -9.63
C GLY A 385 -7.03 -8.10 -9.24
N GLY A 386 -7.65 -8.76 -10.23
CA GLY A 386 -8.40 -10.01 -10.04
C GLY A 386 -7.53 -11.13 -9.44
N ASN A 387 -6.33 -11.35 -9.99
CA ASN A 387 -5.39 -12.35 -9.50
C ASN A 387 -5.01 -12.11 -8.02
N ASP A 388 -4.70 -10.87 -7.67
CA ASP A 388 -4.37 -10.46 -6.29
C ASP A 388 -5.54 -10.72 -5.33
N THR A 389 -6.75 -10.33 -5.74
CA THR A 389 -7.95 -10.54 -4.94
C THR A 389 -8.22 -12.02 -4.70
N MET A 390 -8.15 -12.85 -5.76
CA MET A 390 -8.32 -14.31 -5.63
C MET A 390 -7.25 -14.93 -4.75
N ALA A 391 -5.98 -14.55 -4.95
CA ALA A 391 -4.84 -15.05 -4.17
C ALA A 391 -5.00 -14.73 -2.68
N ARG A 392 -5.42 -13.50 -2.32
CA ARG A 392 -5.63 -13.10 -0.91
C ARG A 392 -6.77 -13.86 -0.25
N VAL A 393 -7.85 -14.12 -0.98
CA VAL A 393 -8.98 -14.91 -0.45
C VAL A 393 -8.54 -16.34 -0.14
N ILE A 394 -7.86 -17.02 -1.07
CA ILE A 394 -7.37 -18.38 -0.81
C ILE A 394 -6.25 -18.41 0.23
N ALA A 395 -5.34 -17.42 0.22
CA ALA A 395 -4.24 -17.32 1.19
C ALA A 395 -4.76 -17.24 2.62
N SER A 396 -5.75 -16.38 2.87
CA SER A 396 -6.38 -16.24 4.19
C SER A 396 -6.94 -17.58 4.69
N ARG A 397 -7.65 -18.31 3.83
CA ARG A 397 -8.26 -19.58 4.23
C ARG A 397 -7.24 -20.72 4.35
N MET A 398 -6.27 -20.78 3.44
CA MET A 398 -5.16 -21.74 3.51
C MET A 398 -4.30 -21.52 4.76
N ALA A 399 -4.08 -20.26 5.19
CA ALA A 399 -3.34 -19.97 6.43
C ALA A 399 -4.00 -20.61 7.65
N SER A 400 -5.33 -20.48 7.74
CA SER A 400 -6.12 -21.12 8.81
C SER A 400 -6.05 -22.65 8.76
N LEU A 401 -6.09 -23.25 7.56
CA LEU A 401 -6.07 -24.71 7.38
C LEU A 401 -4.69 -25.33 7.61
N LEU A 402 -3.63 -24.61 7.24
CA LEU A 402 -2.24 -25.05 7.39
C LEU A 402 -1.68 -24.72 8.78
N GLY A 403 -2.35 -23.87 9.55
CA GLY A 403 -1.88 -23.44 10.87
C GLY A 403 -0.58 -22.60 10.82
N GLN A 404 -0.32 -21.94 9.69
CA GLN A 404 0.84 -21.07 9.48
C GLN A 404 0.48 -19.87 8.60
N GLU A 405 1.30 -18.82 8.66
CA GLU A 405 1.08 -17.62 7.86
C GLU A 405 1.20 -17.91 6.36
N VAL A 406 0.26 -17.37 5.58
CA VAL A 406 0.32 -17.36 4.11
C VAL A 406 0.29 -15.90 3.64
N LEU A 407 1.45 -15.39 3.23
CA LEU A 407 1.62 -14.05 2.69
C LEU A 407 1.28 -14.00 1.20
N VAL A 408 0.87 -12.83 0.72
CA VAL A 408 0.70 -12.56 -0.71
C VAL A 408 1.64 -11.43 -1.11
N ASP A 409 2.59 -11.75 -2.00
CA ASP A 409 3.59 -10.82 -2.55
C ASP A 409 3.34 -10.62 -4.05
N ASN A 410 3.13 -9.36 -4.47
CA ASN A 410 2.82 -9.00 -5.85
C ASN A 410 4.10 -8.61 -6.60
N ARG A 411 4.49 -9.43 -7.56
CA ARG A 411 5.66 -9.19 -8.42
C ARG A 411 5.22 -9.03 -9.86
N ALA A 412 4.91 -7.79 -10.22
CA ALA A 412 4.49 -7.43 -11.57
C ALA A 412 5.68 -7.27 -12.53
N GLY A 413 5.39 -7.29 -13.83
CA GLY A 413 6.35 -6.99 -14.89
C GLY A 413 6.56 -8.15 -15.86
N ALA A 414 6.98 -7.81 -17.09
CA ALA A 414 7.18 -8.74 -18.20
C ALA A 414 6.03 -9.76 -18.39
N ASN A 415 4.78 -9.29 -18.25
CA ASN A 415 3.57 -10.11 -18.38
C ASN A 415 3.55 -11.34 -17.45
N GLY A 416 4.10 -11.17 -16.24
CA GLY A 416 4.21 -12.19 -15.21
C GLY A 416 5.48 -13.04 -15.26
N ALA A 417 6.38 -12.80 -16.22
CA ALA A 417 7.62 -13.55 -16.33
C ALA A 417 8.56 -13.33 -15.13
N ILE A 418 8.59 -12.13 -14.55
CA ILE A 418 9.43 -11.83 -13.37
C ILE A 418 9.03 -12.70 -12.17
N ALA A 419 7.73 -12.79 -11.89
CA ALA A 419 7.22 -13.67 -10.82
C ALA A 419 7.47 -15.15 -11.12
N SER A 420 7.28 -15.55 -12.39
CA SER A 420 7.48 -16.94 -12.82
C SER A 420 8.94 -17.35 -12.63
N GLU A 421 9.89 -16.54 -13.09
CA GLU A 421 11.33 -16.78 -12.92
C GLU A 421 11.73 -16.81 -11.43
N TYR A 422 11.19 -15.90 -10.63
CA TYR A 422 11.46 -15.88 -9.20
C TYR A 422 11.00 -17.17 -8.51
N VAL A 423 9.80 -17.66 -8.80
CA VAL A 423 9.29 -18.90 -8.19
C VAL A 423 10.01 -20.12 -8.75
N ALA A 424 10.26 -20.19 -10.06
CA ALA A 424 11.03 -21.27 -10.68
C ALA A 424 12.41 -21.48 -10.02
N LYS A 425 13.04 -20.39 -9.56
CA LYS A 425 14.35 -20.42 -8.87
C LYS A 425 14.25 -20.54 -7.35
N ALA A 426 13.05 -20.55 -6.78
CA ALA A 426 12.88 -20.64 -5.33
C ALA A 426 13.19 -22.06 -4.83
N PRO A 427 13.56 -22.22 -3.54
CA PRO A 427 13.73 -23.54 -2.96
C PRO A 427 12.46 -24.39 -3.13
N PRO A 428 12.58 -25.65 -3.59
CA PRO A 428 11.43 -26.54 -3.78
C PRO A 428 10.95 -27.16 -2.46
N ASP A 429 10.72 -26.30 -1.45
CA ASP A 429 10.35 -26.67 -0.09
C ASP A 429 8.84 -26.48 0.19
N GLY A 430 8.09 -25.94 -0.78
CA GLY A 430 6.66 -25.65 -0.65
C GLY A 430 6.31 -24.33 0.04
N HIS A 431 7.29 -23.51 0.43
CA HIS A 431 7.05 -22.23 1.11
C HIS A 431 6.96 -21.04 0.18
N THR A 432 7.35 -21.18 -1.09
CA THR A 432 7.15 -20.16 -2.12
C THR A 432 6.27 -20.77 -3.20
N LEU A 433 5.04 -20.26 -3.34
CA LEU A 433 4.09 -20.71 -4.36
C LEU A 433 3.84 -19.59 -5.35
N MET A 434 3.41 -19.94 -6.56
CA MET A 434 2.97 -19.00 -7.58
C MET A 434 1.45 -19.09 -7.76
N PHE A 435 0.78 -17.94 -7.71
CA PHE A 435 -0.57 -17.81 -8.24
C PHE A 435 -0.48 -17.67 -9.78
N GLY A 436 -0.40 -18.81 -10.46
CA GLY A 436 -0.32 -18.88 -11.91
C GLY A 436 -1.69 -18.78 -12.59
N TYR A 437 -1.67 -18.47 -13.88
CA TYR A 437 -2.87 -18.44 -14.71
C TYR A 437 -2.49 -18.71 -16.17
N VAL A 438 -3.49 -18.83 -17.04
CA VAL A 438 -3.28 -19.12 -18.48
C VAL A 438 -2.28 -18.17 -19.17
N GLY A 439 -2.17 -16.92 -18.70
CA GLY A 439 -1.19 -15.96 -19.21
C GLY A 439 0.25 -16.40 -18.96
N THR A 440 0.60 -16.72 -17.71
CA THR A 440 1.98 -17.10 -17.35
C THR A 440 2.35 -18.51 -17.80
N HIS A 441 1.41 -19.45 -17.82
CA HIS A 441 1.75 -20.85 -18.07
C HIS A 441 1.43 -21.33 -19.50
N ALA A 442 0.82 -20.48 -20.34
CA ALA A 442 0.48 -20.89 -21.69
C ALA A 442 0.64 -19.78 -22.75
N MET A 443 -0.06 -18.66 -22.60
CA MET A 443 -0.11 -17.62 -23.65
C MET A 443 1.21 -16.86 -23.80
N ASN A 444 1.79 -16.36 -22.71
CA ASN A 444 3.03 -15.58 -22.75
C ASN A 444 4.20 -16.44 -23.26
N PRO A 445 4.44 -17.67 -22.75
CA PRO A 445 5.47 -18.57 -23.29
C PRO A 445 5.22 -19.05 -24.74
N ALA A 446 3.96 -19.05 -25.21
CA ALA A 446 3.64 -19.36 -26.59
C ALA A 446 3.91 -18.18 -27.54
N LEU A 447 3.73 -16.94 -27.07
CA LEU A 447 3.90 -15.73 -27.88
C LEU A 447 5.37 -15.30 -27.98
N GLN A 448 6.12 -15.41 -26.88
CA GLN A 448 7.49 -14.90 -26.81
C GLN A 448 8.41 -15.79 -25.98
N ARG A 449 9.71 -15.58 -26.15
CA ARG A 449 10.73 -16.26 -25.35
C ARG A 449 10.68 -15.75 -23.90
N VAL A 450 10.60 -16.66 -22.95
CA VAL A 450 10.59 -16.39 -21.51
C VAL A 450 11.76 -17.10 -20.81
N ALA A 451 12.12 -16.63 -19.61
CA ALA A 451 13.24 -17.15 -18.82
C ALA A 451 12.86 -18.31 -17.86
N TYR A 452 11.77 -19.02 -18.16
CA TYR A 452 11.27 -20.18 -17.42
C TYR A 452 10.56 -21.14 -18.39
N ASP A 453 10.50 -22.42 -18.05
CA ASP A 453 9.65 -23.40 -18.71
C ASP A 453 8.33 -23.55 -17.92
N PRO A 454 7.17 -23.25 -18.52
CA PRO A 454 5.88 -23.27 -17.80
C PRO A 454 5.42 -24.68 -17.38
N ILE A 455 6.11 -25.73 -17.82
CA ILE A 455 5.82 -27.13 -17.47
C ILE A 455 6.93 -27.70 -16.58
N LEU A 456 8.19 -27.56 -16.99
CA LEU A 456 9.31 -28.23 -16.34
C LEU A 456 9.76 -27.54 -15.05
N ASP A 457 9.56 -26.22 -14.92
CA ASP A 457 10.02 -25.46 -13.75
C ASP A 457 8.97 -25.37 -12.62
N PHE A 458 7.79 -25.98 -12.79
CA PHE A 458 6.68 -25.87 -11.85
C PHE A 458 6.02 -27.21 -11.53
N GLU A 459 5.76 -27.44 -10.24
CA GLU A 459 4.85 -28.48 -9.79
C GLU A 459 3.44 -27.93 -9.55
N PRO A 460 2.42 -28.39 -10.28
CA PRO A 460 1.03 -28.00 -10.05
C PRO A 460 0.56 -28.39 -8.65
N VAL A 461 0.05 -27.42 -7.89
CA VAL A 461 -0.60 -27.66 -6.59
C VAL A 461 -2.09 -27.91 -6.80
N GLY A 462 -2.77 -27.12 -7.63
CA GLY A 462 -4.17 -27.35 -7.95
C GLY A 462 -4.85 -26.17 -8.64
N MET A 463 -5.96 -26.47 -9.31
CA MET A 463 -6.84 -25.46 -9.89
C MET A 463 -7.46 -24.60 -8.78
N VAL A 464 -7.54 -23.29 -9.01
CA VAL A 464 -8.25 -22.34 -8.14
C VAL A 464 -9.64 -22.09 -8.71
N GLY A 465 -9.70 -21.80 -10.01
CA GLY A 465 -10.95 -21.50 -10.67
C GLY A 465 -10.78 -21.01 -12.09
N SER A 466 -11.88 -20.57 -12.68
CA SER A 466 -11.91 -19.95 -14.00
C SER A 466 -12.84 -18.74 -14.03
N SER A 467 -12.53 -17.79 -14.90
CA SER A 467 -13.32 -16.59 -15.15
C SER A 467 -13.54 -16.45 -16.66
N PRO A 468 -14.78 -16.39 -17.13
CA PRO A 468 -15.07 -16.14 -18.54
C PRO A 468 -14.52 -14.80 -19.01
N THR A 469 -14.09 -14.68 -20.26
CA THR A 469 -13.69 -13.39 -20.85
C THR A 469 -14.89 -12.74 -21.53
N LEU A 470 -15.00 -11.42 -21.37
CA LEU A 470 -16.04 -10.60 -21.97
C LEU A 470 -15.41 -9.52 -22.83
N MET A 471 -16.10 -9.10 -23.88
CA MET A 471 -15.88 -7.82 -24.52
C MET A 471 -16.72 -6.77 -23.81
N VAL A 472 -16.06 -5.73 -23.28
CA VAL A 472 -16.73 -4.60 -22.64
C VAL A 472 -16.38 -3.30 -23.33
N ALA A 473 -17.29 -2.33 -23.28
CA ALA A 473 -17.08 -1.00 -23.80
C ALA A 473 -17.48 0.10 -22.82
N HIS A 474 -16.85 1.27 -22.93
CA HIS A 474 -17.28 2.45 -22.20
C HIS A 474 -18.69 2.88 -22.66
N PRO A 475 -19.66 3.16 -21.76
CA PRO A 475 -21.06 3.41 -22.12
C PRO A 475 -21.29 4.60 -23.07
N GLU A 476 -20.55 5.70 -22.89
CA GLU A 476 -20.76 6.94 -23.67
C GLU A 476 -19.78 7.11 -24.84
N LYS A 477 -18.51 6.71 -24.66
CA LYS A 477 -17.43 6.90 -25.64
C LYS A 477 -17.19 5.67 -26.51
N GLY A 478 -17.66 4.50 -26.10
CA GLY A 478 -17.59 3.26 -26.87
C GLY A 478 -18.83 3.05 -27.73
N ALA A 479 -18.83 1.95 -28.49
CA ALA A 479 -20.00 1.54 -29.25
C ALA A 479 -21.09 0.95 -28.31
N PRO A 480 -22.38 1.20 -28.58
CA PRO A 480 -23.47 0.75 -27.72
C PRO A 480 -23.72 -0.76 -27.78
N ASP A 481 -23.34 -1.41 -28.88
CA ASP A 481 -23.48 -2.84 -29.18
C ASP A 481 -22.38 -3.27 -30.18
N LEU A 482 -22.30 -4.58 -30.47
CA LEU A 482 -21.27 -5.12 -31.35
C LEU A 482 -21.46 -4.70 -32.81
N ASP A 483 -22.68 -4.65 -33.32
CA ASP A 483 -22.94 -4.29 -34.73
C ASP A 483 -22.48 -2.86 -35.01
N SER A 484 -22.83 -1.93 -34.12
CA SER A 484 -22.37 -0.54 -34.16
C SER A 484 -20.85 -0.46 -34.08
N LEU A 485 -20.21 -1.30 -33.26
CA LEU A 485 -18.75 -1.36 -33.16
C LEU A 485 -18.12 -1.83 -34.48
N LEU A 486 -18.64 -2.88 -35.09
CA LEU A 486 -18.14 -3.41 -36.35
C LEU A 486 -18.28 -2.41 -37.49
N VAL A 487 -19.43 -1.74 -37.60
CA VAL A 487 -19.65 -0.67 -38.58
C VAL A 487 -18.65 0.47 -38.37
N LEU A 488 -18.45 0.91 -37.13
CA LEU A 488 -17.53 1.99 -36.80
C LEU A 488 -16.08 1.61 -37.18
N LEU A 489 -15.62 0.42 -36.82
CA LEU A 489 -14.25 -0.01 -37.10
C LEU A 489 -14.00 -0.32 -38.59
N LYS A 490 -15.01 -0.78 -39.35
CA LYS A 490 -14.90 -0.95 -40.81
C LYS A 490 -14.80 0.38 -41.53
N ASN A 491 -15.60 1.37 -41.12
CA ASN A 491 -15.59 2.69 -41.73
C ASN A 491 -14.37 3.54 -41.31
N ARG A 492 -13.88 3.33 -40.09
CA ARG A 492 -12.76 4.08 -39.51
C ARG A 492 -11.82 3.12 -38.76
N PRO A 493 -10.94 2.39 -39.48
CA PRO A 493 -9.95 1.52 -38.84
C PRO A 493 -9.11 2.28 -37.82
N ARG A 494 -8.80 1.65 -36.68
CA ARG A 494 -8.01 2.22 -35.57
C ARG A 494 -8.59 3.47 -34.91
N SER A 495 -9.87 3.78 -35.14
CA SER A 495 -10.53 4.95 -34.51
C SER A 495 -10.90 4.75 -33.03
N LEU A 496 -10.97 3.50 -32.58
CA LEU A 496 -11.11 3.15 -31.16
C LEU A 496 -9.88 2.37 -30.71
N SER A 497 -9.62 2.45 -29.41
CA SER A 497 -8.56 1.67 -28.77
C SER A 497 -9.11 0.63 -27.80
N TYR A 498 -8.39 -0.49 -27.69
CA TYR A 498 -8.61 -1.49 -26.66
C TYR A 498 -7.50 -1.46 -25.60
N ALA A 499 -7.88 -1.64 -24.34
CA ALA A 499 -6.94 -1.80 -23.25
C ALA A 499 -6.52 -3.27 -23.08
N SER A 500 -5.22 -3.51 -22.95
CA SER A 500 -4.63 -4.82 -22.66
C SER A 500 -3.95 -4.83 -21.29
N ALA A 501 -3.96 -5.99 -20.62
CA ALA A 501 -3.27 -6.20 -19.36
C ALA A 501 -1.79 -6.63 -19.54
N GLY A 502 -1.24 -6.47 -20.75
CA GLY A 502 0.09 -6.93 -21.13
C GLY A 502 0.05 -7.71 -22.45
N ASP A 503 1.12 -7.65 -23.23
CA ASP A 503 1.24 -8.51 -24.42
C ASP A 503 1.43 -9.96 -23.94
N GLY A 504 0.86 -10.93 -24.65
CA GLY A 504 0.90 -12.31 -24.15
C GLY A 504 -0.16 -12.65 -23.08
N THR A 505 -1.11 -11.74 -22.80
CA THR A 505 -2.17 -11.97 -21.80
C THR A 505 -3.54 -12.27 -22.44
N PRO A 506 -4.52 -12.81 -21.69
CA PRO A 506 -5.85 -13.12 -22.23
C PRO A 506 -6.56 -11.92 -22.89
N PRO A 507 -6.55 -10.69 -22.32
CA PRO A 507 -7.14 -9.54 -22.99
C PRO A 507 -6.50 -9.23 -24.35
N HIS A 508 -5.17 -9.35 -24.46
CA HIS A 508 -4.45 -9.17 -25.74
C HIS A 508 -4.90 -10.23 -26.75
N PHE A 509 -4.83 -11.51 -26.38
CA PHE A 509 -5.20 -12.61 -27.26
C PHE A 509 -6.66 -12.52 -27.72
N ALA A 510 -7.59 -12.17 -26.82
CA ALA A 510 -8.99 -11.99 -27.17
C ALA A 510 -9.21 -10.82 -28.14
N ALA A 511 -8.51 -9.70 -27.97
CA ALA A 511 -8.60 -8.55 -28.86
C ALA A 511 -8.05 -8.85 -30.26
N GLU A 512 -6.90 -9.51 -30.35
CA GLU A 512 -6.29 -9.88 -31.63
C GLU A 512 -7.10 -10.94 -32.38
N LEU A 513 -7.58 -11.98 -31.68
CA LEU A 513 -8.49 -12.96 -32.28
C LEU A 513 -9.79 -12.29 -32.75
N PHE A 514 -10.34 -11.36 -31.97
CA PHE A 514 -11.52 -10.60 -32.37
C PHE A 514 -11.27 -9.82 -33.66
N GLN A 515 -10.24 -8.96 -33.69
CA GLN A 515 -9.88 -8.16 -34.86
C GLN A 515 -9.69 -9.00 -36.11
N ARG A 516 -9.02 -10.15 -35.99
CA ARG A 516 -8.82 -11.09 -37.09
C ARG A 516 -10.14 -11.72 -37.55
N SER A 517 -10.95 -12.23 -36.63
CA SER A 517 -12.22 -12.90 -36.97
C SER A 517 -13.27 -11.92 -37.52
N SER A 518 -13.25 -10.66 -37.11
CA SER A 518 -14.16 -9.62 -37.59
C SER A 518 -13.68 -8.88 -38.85
N GLY A 519 -12.39 -9.01 -39.19
CA GLY A 519 -11.75 -8.20 -40.23
C GLY A 519 -11.69 -6.71 -39.87
N THR A 520 -11.59 -6.37 -38.58
CA THR A 520 -11.53 -4.99 -38.09
C THR A 520 -10.20 -4.69 -37.40
N SER A 521 -9.90 -3.41 -37.16
CA SER A 521 -8.67 -3.01 -36.48
C SER A 521 -8.95 -1.89 -35.46
N MET A 522 -8.36 -2.04 -34.27
CA MET A 522 -8.37 -1.10 -33.16
C MET A 522 -6.92 -0.72 -32.82
N ALA A 523 -6.71 0.45 -32.22
CA ALA A 523 -5.43 0.74 -31.58
C ALA A 523 -5.30 -0.05 -30.26
N SER A 524 -4.09 -0.45 -29.89
CA SER A 524 -3.82 -1.12 -28.61
C SER A 524 -3.23 -0.14 -27.60
N THR A 525 -3.63 -0.27 -26.35
CA THR A 525 -2.98 0.38 -25.20
C THR A 525 -2.64 -0.70 -24.17
N THR A 526 -1.36 -0.93 -23.92
CA THR A 526 -0.90 -1.99 -23.02
C THR A 526 -0.57 -1.44 -21.64
N PHE A 527 -1.03 -2.14 -20.60
CA PHE A 527 -0.80 -1.80 -19.19
C PHE A 527 -0.17 -2.96 -18.44
N GLU A 528 0.50 -2.67 -17.32
CA GLU A 528 1.08 -3.68 -16.42
C GLU A 528 0.00 -4.33 -15.51
N GLY A 529 -0.95 -5.03 -16.14
CA GLY A 529 -1.99 -5.81 -15.48
C GLY A 529 -3.41 -5.28 -15.67
N ALA A 530 -4.38 -6.08 -15.21
CA ALA A 530 -5.79 -5.85 -15.49
C ALA A 530 -6.39 -4.63 -14.76
N ALA A 531 -5.88 -4.28 -13.56
CA ALA A 531 -6.38 -3.15 -12.77
C ALA A 531 -6.18 -1.78 -13.46
N PRO A 532 -4.96 -1.40 -13.91
CA PRO A 532 -4.79 -0.17 -14.67
C PRO A 532 -5.52 -0.20 -16.03
N ALA A 533 -5.57 -1.35 -16.71
CA ALA A 533 -6.26 -1.48 -18.00
C ALA A 533 -7.78 -1.25 -17.89
N ILE A 534 -8.44 -1.83 -16.88
CA ILE A 534 -9.87 -1.62 -16.70
C ILE A 534 -10.19 -0.21 -16.22
N ALA A 535 -9.33 0.37 -15.37
CA ALA A 535 -9.47 1.77 -14.95
C ALA A 535 -9.40 2.73 -16.14
N ASP A 536 -8.49 2.47 -17.08
CA ASP A 536 -8.38 3.24 -18.31
C ASP A 536 -9.65 3.15 -19.18
N THR A 537 -10.17 1.93 -19.34
CA THR A 537 -11.42 1.69 -20.10
C THR A 537 -12.62 2.36 -19.43
N VAL A 538 -12.68 2.32 -18.10
CA VAL A 538 -13.71 2.97 -17.28
C VAL A 538 -13.62 4.50 -17.35
N SER A 539 -12.42 5.07 -17.56
CA SER A 539 -12.24 6.51 -17.83
C SER A 539 -12.58 6.89 -19.29
N GLY A 540 -12.70 5.88 -20.15
CA GLY A 540 -13.00 6.01 -21.56
C GLY A 540 -11.85 6.54 -22.40
N ARG A 541 -10.60 6.43 -21.92
CA ARG A 541 -9.39 6.69 -22.70
C ARG A 541 -9.18 5.57 -23.73
N SER A 542 -9.24 4.32 -23.28
CA SER A 542 -9.58 3.17 -24.12
C SER A 542 -11.09 2.96 -24.12
N GLN A 543 -11.65 2.56 -25.26
CA GLN A 543 -13.11 2.40 -25.39
C GLN A 543 -13.56 0.96 -25.26
N VAL A 544 -12.65 0.01 -25.46
CA VAL A 544 -12.92 -1.43 -25.43
C VAL A 544 -11.92 -2.14 -24.51
N MET A 545 -12.32 -3.25 -23.89
CA MET A 545 -11.41 -4.17 -23.22
C MET A 545 -11.96 -5.60 -23.31
N PHE A 546 -11.07 -6.58 -23.22
CA PHE A 546 -11.45 -7.99 -23.07
C PHE A 546 -11.10 -8.56 -21.68
N PRO A 547 -11.71 -8.03 -20.59
CA PRO A 547 -11.39 -8.47 -19.23
C PRO A 547 -12.01 -9.83 -18.90
N SER A 548 -11.52 -10.42 -17.80
CA SER A 548 -12.25 -11.48 -17.13
C SER A 548 -13.55 -10.93 -16.51
N LEU A 549 -14.59 -11.76 -16.42
CA LEU A 549 -15.85 -11.39 -15.76
C LEU A 549 -15.59 -10.94 -14.32
N PHE A 550 -14.75 -11.67 -13.58
CA PHE A 550 -14.30 -11.29 -12.23
C PHE A 550 -13.82 -9.84 -12.14
N THR A 551 -13.01 -9.40 -13.10
CA THR A 551 -12.49 -8.03 -13.13
C THR A 551 -13.56 -7.01 -13.52
N ALA A 552 -14.44 -7.35 -14.46
CA ALA A 552 -15.39 -6.41 -15.05
C ALA A 552 -16.71 -6.28 -14.30
N PHE A 553 -17.13 -7.32 -13.59
CA PHE A 553 -18.46 -7.44 -13.03
C PHE A 553 -18.86 -6.27 -12.11
N PRO A 554 -17.99 -5.77 -11.20
CA PRO A 554 -18.31 -4.59 -10.39
C PRO A 554 -18.62 -3.35 -11.21
N PHE A 555 -17.90 -3.12 -12.32
CA PHE A 555 -18.07 -1.95 -13.18
C PHE A 555 -19.28 -2.08 -14.10
N ILE A 556 -19.59 -3.31 -14.56
CA ILE A 556 -20.80 -3.60 -15.31
C ILE A 556 -22.03 -3.37 -14.43
N LYS A 557 -22.03 -3.89 -13.20
CA LYS A 557 -23.13 -3.70 -12.24
C LYS A 557 -23.33 -2.24 -11.87
N ALA A 558 -22.24 -1.47 -11.79
CA ALA A 558 -22.29 -0.03 -11.54
C ALA A 558 -22.64 0.82 -12.78
N GLY A 559 -22.90 0.21 -13.94
CA GLY A 559 -23.20 0.91 -15.19
C GLY A 559 -22.02 1.70 -15.78
N ARG A 560 -20.80 1.50 -15.27
CA ARG A 560 -19.58 2.18 -15.73
C ARG A 560 -18.95 1.51 -16.95
N LEU A 561 -19.30 0.26 -17.21
CA LEU A 561 -18.95 -0.48 -18.43
C LEU A 561 -20.18 -1.22 -18.94
N ARG A 562 -20.25 -1.42 -20.25
CA ARG A 562 -21.28 -2.24 -20.90
C ARG A 562 -20.64 -3.52 -21.41
N ALA A 563 -21.20 -4.67 -21.06
CA ALA A 563 -20.82 -5.94 -21.68
C ALA A 563 -21.47 -6.05 -23.07
N LEU A 564 -20.66 -6.20 -24.10
CA LEU A 564 -21.10 -6.31 -25.50
C LEU A 564 -21.28 -7.77 -25.92
N ALA A 565 -20.30 -8.61 -25.59
CA ALA A 565 -20.32 -10.02 -25.96
C ALA A 565 -19.43 -10.88 -25.05
N VAL A 566 -19.71 -12.18 -24.97
CA VAL A 566 -18.86 -13.18 -24.32
C VAL A 566 -17.83 -13.72 -25.32
N ALA A 567 -16.55 -13.70 -24.94
CA ALA A 567 -15.45 -14.30 -25.72
C ALA A 567 -15.25 -15.77 -25.32
N GLY A 568 -16.28 -16.57 -25.56
CA GLY A 568 -16.34 -17.98 -25.19
C GLY A 568 -17.56 -18.69 -25.80
N PRO A 569 -17.68 -20.02 -25.59
CA PRO A 569 -18.61 -20.85 -26.35
C PRO A 569 -20.07 -20.75 -25.91
N ARG A 570 -20.35 -20.14 -24.74
CA ARG A 570 -21.68 -20.10 -24.13
C ARG A 570 -21.93 -18.77 -23.41
N ARG A 571 -23.18 -18.35 -23.36
CA ARG A 571 -23.62 -17.19 -22.55
C ARG A 571 -23.40 -17.45 -21.06
N LEU A 572 -23.41 -16.37 -20.28
CA LEU A 572 -23.15 -16.40 -18.85
C LEU A 572 -24.46 -16.37 -18.07
N GLU A 573 -24.60 -17.23 -17.08
CA GLU A 573 -25.76 -17.22 -16.16
C GLU A 573 -25.92 -15.88 -15.44
N ALA A 574 -24.81 -15.23 -15.07
CA ALA A 574 -24.81 -13.91 -14.44
C ALA A 574 -25.19 -12.76 -15.41
N LEU A 575 -25.12 -12.98 -16.71
CA LEU A 575 -25.39 -12.00 -17.77
C LEU A 575 -26.14 -12.67 -18.96
N PRO A 576 -27.36 -13.21 -18.76
CA PRO A 576 -28.03 -14.06 -19.75
C PRO A 576 -28.41 -13.30 -21.03
N ALA A 577 -28.57 -11.99 -20.93
CA ALA A 577 -28.87 -11.10 -22.05
C ALA A 577 -27.65 -10.81 -22.94
N VAL A 578 -26.42 -11.08 -22.47
CA VAL A 578 -25.20 -10.82 -23.23
C VAL A 578 -24.91 -12.01 -24.15
N PRO A 579 -24.95 -11.85 -25.49
CA PRO A 579 -24.66 -12.93 -26.43
C PRO A 579 -23.16 -13.27 -26.44
N THR A 580 -22.81 -14.40 -27.02
CA THR A 580 -21.43 -14.75 -27.37
C THR A 580 -21.01 -14.06 -28.67
N LEU A 581 -19.70 -13.89 -28.88
CA LEU A 581 -19.17 -13.42 -30.17
C LEU A 581 -19.56 -14.35 -31.32
N ALA A 582 -19.62 -15.66 -31.08
CA ALA A 582 -20.02 -16.65 -32.08
C ALA A 582 -21.49 -16.51 -32.50
N GLU A 583 -22.41 -16.26 -31.56
CA GLU A 583 -23.82 -15.98 -31.86
C GLU A 583 -23.99 -14.71 -32.70
N LEU A 584 -23.05 -13.77 -32.60
CA LEU A 584 -23.02 -12.53 -33.37
C LEU A 584 -22.17 -12.64 -34.66
N GLY A 585 -21.88 -13.85 -35.12
CA GLY A 585 -21.20 -14.08 -36.40
C GLY A 585 -19.68 -13.87 -36.37
N ILE A 586 -19.07 -13.78 -35.18
CA ILE A 586 -17.61 -13.68 -34.99
C ILE A 586 -17.08 -14.98 -34.34
N PRO A 587 -16.87 -16.06 -35.12
CA PRO A 587 -16.40 -17.33 -34.58
C PRO A 587 -14.92 -17.28 -34.21
N GLY A 588 -14.48 -18.27 -33.42
CA GLY A 588 -13.05 -18.49 -33.14
C GLY A 588 -12.43 -17.63 -32.03
N VAL A 589 -13.21 -16.78 -31.36
CA VAL A 589 -12.76 -16.00 -30.19
C VAL A 589 -13.21 -16.69 -28.91
N ASP A 590 -12.44 -17.69 -28.48
CA ASP A 590 -12.65 -18.42 -27.22
C ASP A 590 -11.42 -18.27 -26.33
N VAL A 591 -11.56 -17.46 -25.27
CA VAL A 591 -10.48 -17.13 -24.34
C VAL A 591 -10.97 -17.28 -22.92
N SER A 592 -11.07 -18.52 -22.43
CA SER A 592 -11.36 -18.77 -21.01
C SER A 592 -10.11 -18.54 -20.16
N GLN A 593 -10.25 -17.81 -19.04
CA GLN A 593 -9.14 -17.56 -18.11
C GLN A 593 -9.24 -18.56 -16.96
N TRP A 594 -8.19 -19.35 -16.76
CA TRP A 594 -8.08 -20.25 -15.62
C TRP A 594 -6.93 -19.80 -14.71
N TYR A 595 -7.06 -20.10 -13.42
CA TYR A 595 -6.13 -19.74 -12.36
C TYR A 595 -5.76 -20.99 -11.56
N GLY A 596 -4.50 -21.09 -11.16
CA GLY A 596 -3.96 -22.23 -10.45
C GLY A 596 -2.84 -21.85 -9.49
N LEU A 597 -2.56 -22.74 -8.55
CA LEU A 597 -1.45 -22.61 -7.63
C LEU A 597 -0.34 -23.58 -8.04
N PHE A 598 0.91 -23.11 -8.02
CA PHE A 598 2.09 -23.87 -8.43
C PHE A 598 3.20 -23.74 -7.39
N ALA A 599 4.02 -24.76 -7.25
CA ALA A 599 5.27 -24.74 -6.50
C ALA A 599 6.47 -24.86 -7.46
N PRO A 600 7.70 -24.59 -7.02
CA PRO A 600 8.90 -24.81 -7.84
C PRO A 600 9.07 -26.30 -8.17
N ALA A 601 9.66 -26.59 -9.33
CA ALA A 601 10.02 -27.95 -9.74
C ALA A 601 10.81 -28.71 -8.67
N GLY A 602 10.50 -30.00 -8.50
CA GLY A 602 11.16 -30.84 -7.50
C GLY A 602 10.60 -30.71 -6.08
N THR A 603 9.53 -29.94 -5.89
CA THR A 603 8.82 -29.90 -4.60
C THR A 603 8.30 -31.31 -4.26
N PRO A 604 8.57 -31.86 -3.06
CA PRO A 604 8.20 -33.23 -2.72
C PRO A 604 6.70 -33.51 -2.93
N ALA A 605 6.36 -34.68 -3.47
CA ALA A 605 4.98 -35.07 -3.74
C ALA A 605 4.09 -34.98 -2.49
N SER A 606 4.61 -35.38 -1.32
CA SER A 606 3.90 -35.25 -0.04
C SER A 606 3.56 -33.80 0.33
N THR A 607 4.42 -32.85 -0.05
CA THR A 607 4.19 -31.41 0.13
C THR A 607 3.11 -30.92 -0.82
N ILE A 608 3.18 -31.32 -2.09
CA ILE A 608 2.15 -31.00 -3.09
C ILE A 608 0.78 -31.53 -2.66
N ASP A 609 0.71 -32.76 -2.18
CA ASP A 609 -0.53 -33.37 -1.70
C ASP A 609 -1.12 -32.59 -0.51
N LEU A 610 -0.28 -32.17 0.44
CA LEU A 610 -0.70 -31.38 1.58
C LEU A 610 -1.22 -29.99 1.17
N LEU A 611 -0.51 -29.31 0.27
CA LEU A 611 -0.91 -28.01 -0.26
C LEU A 611 -2.19 -28.12 -1.11
N ASN A 612 -2.33 -29.18 -1.91
CA ASN A 612 -3.53 -29.47 -2.69
C ASN A 612 -4.74 -29.72 -1.77
N GLN A 613 -4.58 -30.49 -0.70
CA GLN A 613 -5.64 -30.72 0.28
C GLN A 613 -6.06 -29.42 0.97
N ALA A 614 -5.11 -28.57 1.35
CA ALA A 614 -5.41 -27.27 1.95
C ALA A 614 -6.12 -26.33 0.96
N LEU A 615 -5.66 -26.28 -0.29
CA LEU A 615 -6.30 -25.51 -1.36
C LEU A 615 -7.73 -26.00 -1.60
N ASN A 616 -7.93 -27.30 -1.79
CA ASN A 616 -9.26 -27.88 -2.04
C ASN A 616 -10.23 -27.63 -0.89
N LYS A 617 -9.76 -27.71 0.37
CA LYS A 617 -10.57 -27.34 1.54
C LYS A 617 -10.90 -25.84 1.55
N ALA A 618 -9.95 -24.98 1.18
CA ALA A 618 -10.21 -23.54 1.08
C ALA A 618 -11.25 -23.24 -0.02
N LEU A 619 -11.18 -23.92 -1.16
CA LEU A 619 -12.11 -23.76 -2.28
C LEU A 619 -13.48 -24.39 -2.03
N ALA A 620 -13.60 -25.33 -1.09
CA ALA A 620 -14.87 -25.87 -0.64
C ALA A 620 -15.56 -25.00 0.43
N ASP A 621 -14.88 -23.97 0.93
CA ASP A 621 -15.44 -23.07 1.95
C ASP A 621 -16.53 -22.18 1.35
N PRO A 622 -17.75 -22.14 1.93
CA PRO A 622 -18.85 -21.35 1.39
C PRO A 622 -18.54 -19.86 1.25
N GLU A 623 -17.76 -19.27 2.15
CA GLU A 623 -17.40 -17.85 2.08
C GLU A 623 -16.44 -17.58 0.92
N VAL A 624 -15.50 -18.50 0.66
CA VAL A 624 -14.59 -18.42 -0.48
C VAL A 624 -15.37 -18.57 -1.79
N VAL A 625 -16.26 -19.57 -1.87
CA VAL A 625 -17.14 -19.77 -3.04
C VAL A 625 -17.97 -18.53 -3.30
N GLU A 626 -18.66 -17.98 -2.30
CA GLU A 626 -19.47 -16.78 -2.44
C GLU A 626 -18.65 -15.59 -2.95
N ARG A 627 -17.45 -15.36 -2.38
CA ARG A 627 -16.58 -14.25 -2.80
C ARG A 627 -16.16 -14.36 -4.27
N PHE A 628 -15.94 -15.57 -4.78
CA PHE A 628 -15.57 -15.81 -6.17
C PHE A 628 -16.78 -15.69 -7.10
N GLU A 629 -17.89 -16.35 -6.77
CA GLU A 629 -19.08 -16.42 -7.60
C GLU A 629 -19.85 -15.10 -7.66
N LYS A 630 -19.85 -14.31 -6.58
CA LYS A 630 -20.43 -12.96 -6.55
C LYS A 630 -19.77 -11.99 -7.55
N GLN A 631 -18.57 -12.31 -8.00
CA GLN A 631 -17.85 -11.57 -9.03
C GLN A 631 -17.81 -12.33 -10.37
N GLY A 632 -18.42 -13.51 -10.46
CA GLY A 632 -18.56 -14.30 -11.67
C GLY A 632 -17.37 -15.23 -11.99
N ALA A 633 -16.45 -15.44 -11.04
CA ALA A 633 -15.50 -16.55 -11.14
C ALA A 633 -16.15 -17.85 -10.68
N ARG A 634 -15.75 -18.96 -11.30
CA ARG A 634 -16.17 -20.32 -10.92
C ARG A 634 -15.02 -21.02 -10.22
N VAL A 635 -15.25 -21.44 -8.98
CA VAL A 635 -14.27 -22.22 -8.21
C VAL A 635 -14.11 -23.61 -8.83
N GLN A 636 -12.88 -24.12 -8.87
CA GLN A 636 -12.57 -25.45 -9.41
C GLN A 636 -11.59 -26.19 -8.51
N ALA A 637 -12.10 -26.84 -7.47
CA ALA A 637 -11.33 -27.76 -6.65
C ALA A 637 -11.06 -29.08 -7.41
N GLY A 638 -9.91 -29.69 -7.18
CA GLY A 638 -9.56 -30.95 -7.83
C GLY A 638 -8.10 -31.38 -7.62
N PRO A 639 -7.70 -32.52 -8.22
CA PRO A 639 -6.35 -33.01 -8.10
C PRO A 639 -5.36 -32.15 -8.89
N ALA A 640 -4.11 -32.08 -8.42
CA ALA A 640 -3.00 -31.41 -9.10
C ALA A 640 -2.83 -31.84 -10.57
N ALA A 641 -3.10 -33.11 -10.88
CA ALA A 641 -3.04 -33.67 -12.23
C ALA A 641 -3.97 -32.95 -13.22
N THR A 642 -5.14 -32.47 -12.78
CA THR A 642 -6.06 -31.70 -13.63
C THR A 642 -5.43 -30.38 -14.08
N LEU A 643 -4.75 -29.68 -13.17
CA LEU A 643 -4.03 -28.45 -13.52
C LEU A 643 -2.85 -28.76 -14.46
N ARG A 644 -2.10 -29.85 -14.22
CA ARG A 644 -1.00 -30.28 -15.09
C ARG A 644 -1.47 -30.49 -16.52
N GLN A 645 -2.55 -31.26 -16.71
CA GLN A 645 -3.12 -31.51 -18.03
C GLN A 645 -3.60 -30.21 -18.68
N ARG A 646 -4.26 -29.35 -17.91
CA ARG A 646 -4.76 -28.07 -18.41
C ARG A 646 -3.65 -27.17 -18.94
N VAL A 647 -2.52 -27.08 -18.24
CA VAL A 647 -1.35 -26.31 -18.69
C VAL A 647 -0.82 -26.86 -20.01
N GLN A 648 -0.66 -28.19 -20.12
CA GLN A 648 -0.15 -28.83 -21.32
C GLN A 648 -1.06 -28.59 -22.53
N ASP A 649 -2.36 -28.77 -22.35
CA ASP A 649 -3.36 -28.59 -23.41
C ASP A 649 -3.39 -27.14 -23.90
N ASP A 650 -3.45 -26.18 -22.97
CA ASP A 650 -3.52 -24.77 -23.34
C ASP A 650 -2.19 -24.27 -23.92
N LEU A 651 -1.02 -24.71 -23.42
CA LEU A 651 0.26 -24.34 -24.03
C LEU A 651 0.34 -24.82 -25.48
N ASN A 652 -0.08 -26.06 -25.76
CA ASN A 652 -0.11 -26.61 -27.11
C ASN A 652 -1.09 -25.84 -28.00
N ARG A 653 -2.31 -25.58 -27.50
CA ARG A 653 -3.32 -24.78 -28.20
C ARG A 653 -2.79 -23.39 -28.56
N TRP A 654 -2.19 -22.67 -27.60
CA TRP A 654 -1.72 -21.31 -27.84
C TRP A 654 -0.49 -21.26 -28.74
N LYS A 655 0.42 -22.24 -28.66
CA LYS A 655 1.53 -22.39 -29.63
C LYS A 655 1.02 -22.60 -31.05
N GLN A 656 -0.01 -23.43 -31.24
CA GLN A 656 -0.64 -23.61 -32.56
C GLN A 656 -1.27 -22.30 -33.07
N ILE A 657 -2.02 -21.60 -32.22
CA ILE A 657 -2.64 -20.32 -32.58
C ILE A 657 -1.59 -19.27 -32.99
N VAL A 658 -0.49 -19.14 -32.25
CA VAL A 658 0.62 -18.23 -32.59
C VAL A 658 1.31 -18.66 -33.88
N ALA A 659 1.61 -19.96 -34.05
CA ALA A 659 2.30 -20.51 -35.23
C ALA A 659 1.48 -20.39 -36.53
N GLU A 660 0.15 -20.50 -36.44
CA GLU A 660 -0.78 -20.24 -37.55
C GLU A 660 -0.85 -18.74 -37.93
N GLY A 661 0.08 -17.92 -37.42
CA GLY A 661 0.19 -16.49 -37.65
C GLY A 661 -1.03 -15.72 -37.14
N LYS A 662 -1.81 -16.28 -36.20
CA LYS A 662 -3.01 -15.61 -35.67
C LYS A 662 -2.69 -14.44 -34.76
N LEU A 663 -1.44 -14.29 -34.31
CA LEU A 663 -0.98 -13.29 -33.36
C LEU A 663 0.47 -12.91 -33.69
N ALA A 664 0.78 -11.61 -33.73
CA ALA A 664 2.16 -11.10 -33.85
C ALA A 664 2.40 -10.03 -32.77
N LEU A 665 3.63 -9.94 -32.26
CA LEU A 665 4.05 -8.78 -31.47
C LEU A 665 4.10 -7.57 -32.40
N ASP A 666 3.50 -6.45 -31.98
CA ASP A 666 3.49 -5.23 -32.79
C ASP A 666 4.94 -4.80 -33.04
N ALA A 667 5.37 -4.77 -34.31
CA ALA A 667 6.76 -4.55 -34.72
C ALA A 667 7.20 -3.07 -34.61
N SER A 668 6.67 -2.33 -33.64
CA SER A 668 6.83 -0.87 -33.51
C SER A 668 7.75 -0.41 -32.37
N LEU A 669 8.47 -1.32 -31.70
CA LEU A 669 9.51 -0.96 -30.73
C LEU A 669 10.89 -1.41 -31.24
N PRO A 670 11.88 -0.49 -31.39
CA PRO A 670 13.23 -0.87 -31.75
C PRO A 670 13.85 -1.67 -30.60
N VAL A 671 14.41 -2.83 -30.95
CA VAL A 671 15.34 -3.57 -30.08
C VAL A 671 16.52 -2.65 -29.82
N LEU A 672 16.67 -2.21 -28.57
CA LEU A 672 17.92 -1.60 -28.11
C LEU A 672 18.83 -2.77 -27.73
N ASP A 673 19.88 -2.95 -28.52
CA ASP A 673 21.04 -3.81 -28.20
C ASP A 673 21.78 -3.33 -26.93
#